data_AF-A0A671VJM3-F1
#
_entry.id   AF-A0A671VJM3-F1
#
_cell.length_a   1.000
_cell.length_b   1.000
_cell.length_c   1.000
_cell.angle_alpha   90.00
_cell.angle_beta   90.00
_cell.angle_gamma   90.00
#
_symmetry.space_group_name_H-M   'P 1'
#
loop_
_entity.id
_entity.type
_entity.pdbx_description
1 polymer ?
#
loop_
_entity_poly.entity_id
_entity_poly.type
_entity_poly.pdbx_seq_one_letter_code
_entity_poly.pdbx_strand_id
1 'polypeptide(L)'
;MAELLWTVRTIHAVLPAAVCRVQRVMETHTHTNSHEHFARIDLFFFAFFFQFTFKVRTMGSLSLAWVGDGSGVLLVLTTFQVPLFMMRFGQSNLYRSEDYGKTFKDVTHLINHTFIQTEFGIAISPDHSGKVMLTGDVSDVGGFRLFRSRDFGMTFVPTDLPFEPLIQMLYNPGDCNTLLTLSITLDLWLSEDFGATWRKIHDSVCLVRCIYFTTNYNGSCNDRGMLELRKTADYGRSFQTIATRVYSFVLGGRFVFASIMTARPHLEGTERMIHVSVDGGEVWNMAQLPTVNHEQFYSILSANQDMIFMHVDDPGDSGVGTIYVSDDRGAVFSKSLERHLYTTTGSDTDFTPISSLRGVYLTSILTQDGSVETVITFDQGANWQTLRRPENSHCDTETLHIHASYSTTMKMNVPILPVSQANAVGLILAHGSVGDAESTLSPDVYVSDDGGYSWLLALKGPHHYAILDSGGLLVAVEHTNSPVNQIKFSTDEGQCWHTYNFTNDPLRFSGMDSEPGSRSMNVSLWGYRNNFSKWVVITIDFRKLLGRDCTEGDYVEWLAHSADISGANDGCVLGFKETFLRLRKDSVCCNGRDYAVTKKLSPCACTVNDYHCDFGYYRPENSSDCVLQEELKSRPLEFCLNGTTEQLQTSGYRKIPGDQCEGGFQPERKETDLRRMCTSNALSPNSLIEHGSPSTAVVVIFVIAILLISAVAGVWLVKKYICGGRFLVHRYSVMREHVEANKIEGVDDIDTHYMETGKAQYNEDSDQDLLE
;
A
#
# COMPACT_ATOMS: atom_id res chain seq x y z
N MET A 1 -39.68 -44.41 -13.58
CA MET A 1 -39.56 -42.93 -13.58
C MET A 1 -38.68 -42.42 -12.45
N ALA A 2 -38.88 -42.86 -11.19
CA ALA A 2 -38.00 -42.51 -10.08
C ALA A 2 -36.53 -42.99 -10.24
N GLU A 3 -36.30 -44.19 -10.80
CA GLU A 3 -34.93 -44.69 -11.05
C GLU A 3 -34.17 -43.85 -12.08
N LEU A 4 -34.81 -43.40 -13.17
CA LEU A 4 -34.17 -42.50 -14.15
C LEU A 4 -33.71 -41.18 -13.52
N LEU A 5 -34.45 -40.66 -12.53
CA LEU A 5 -34.06 -39.44 -11.80
C LEU A 5 -32.82 -39.65 -10.91
N TRP A 6 -32.57 -40.88 -10.46
CA TRP A 6 -31.33 -41.24 -9.76
C TRP A 6 -30.16 -41.38 -10.73
N THR A 7 -30.34 -42.10 -11.85
CA THR A 7 -29.27 -42.30 -12.84
C THR A 7 -28.79 -40.97 -13.44
N VAL A 8 -29.72 -40.04 -13.74
CA VAL A 8 -29.38 -38.70 -14.27
C VAL A 8 -28.60 -37.87 -13.26
N ARG A 9 -28.93 -37.91 -11.96
CA ARG A 9 -28.13 -37.22 -10.92
C ARG A 9 -26.72 -37.78 -10.78
N THR A 10 -26.55 -39.10 -10.88
CA THR A 10 -25.22 -39.73 -10.81
C THR A 10 -24.37 -39.41 -12.05
N ILE A 11 -24.98 -39.37 -13.24
CA ILE A 11 -24.28 -39.05 -14.50
C ILE A 11 -23.81 -37.57 -14.52
N HIS A 12 -24.59 -36.63 -13.97
CA HIS A 12 -24.20 -35.21 -13.92
C HIS A 12 -22.99 -34.91 -13.03
N ALA A 13 -22.67 -35.76 -12.05
CA ALA A 13 -21.48 -35.59 -11.20
C ALA A 13 -20.20 -36.22 -11.79
N VAL A 14 -20.34 -37.20 -12.70
CA VAL A 14 -19.20 -38.00 -13.19
C VAL A 14 -18.65 -37.49 -14.53
N LEU A 15 -19.46 -36.81 -15.35
CA LEU A 15 -18.97 -36.29 -16.64
C LEU A 15 -17.88 -35.20 -16.56
N PRO A 16 -17.87 -34.25 -15.61
CA PRO A 16 -16.82 -33.20 -15.59
C PRO A 16 -15.41 -33.79 -15.43
N ALA A 17 -15.21 -34.68 -14.46
CA ALA A 17 -13.91 -35.29 -14.18
C ALA A 17 -13.45 -36.28 -15.28
N ALA A 18 -14.38 -36.97 -15.94
CA ALA A 18 -14.06 -37.97 -16.95
C ALA A 18 -13.52 -37.38 -18.27
N VAL A 19 -13.90 -36.15 -18.62
CA VAL A 19 -13.55 -35.53 -19.91
C VAL A 19 -12.11 -34.99 -19.92
N CYS A 20 -11.61 -34.40 -18.83
CA CYS A 20 -10.24 -33.86 -18.78
C CYS A 20 -9.15 -34.94 -19.00
N ARG A 21 -9.40 -36.20 -18.62
CA ARG A 21 -8.44 -37.31 -18.87
C ARG A 21 -8.32 -37.71 -20.34
N VAL A 22 -9.31 -37.39 -21.17
CA VAL A 22 -9.32 -37.67 -22.61
C VAL A 22 -8.79 -36.47 -23.40
N GLN A 23 -9.10 -35.25 -22.95
CA GLN A 23 -8.74 -34.02 -23.68
C GLN A 23 -7.22 -33.79 -23.74
N ARG A 24 -6.45 -34.20 -22.72
CA ARG A 24 -4.97 -34.16 -22.74
C ARG A 24 -4.32 -35.28 -23.61
N VAL A 25 -5.11 -36.14 -24.24
CA VAL A 25 -4.66 -37.24 -25.12
C VAL A 25 -5.13 -37.07 -26.58
N MET A 26 -6.08 -36.16 -26.84
CA MET A 26 -6.78 -36.04 -28.14
C MET A 26 -6.47 -34.77 -28.96
N GLU A 27 -5.41 -34.02 -28.67
CA GLU A 27 -4.95 -32.95 -29.59
C GLU A 27 -4.28 -33.47 -30.88
N THR A 28 -4.22 -34.79 -31.07
CA THR A 28 -3.85 -35.44 -32.33
C THR A 28 -4.96 -36.39 -32.83
N HIS A 29 -6.10 -35.84 -33.30
CA HIS A 29 -6.81 -36.23 -34.55
C HIS A 29 -8.31 -35.81 -34.58
N THR A 30 -8.63 -34.93 -35.55
CA THR A 30 -9.89 -34.82 -36.34
C THR A 30 -11.28 -34.89 -35.67
N HIS A 31 -12.04 -33.80 -35.86
CA HIS A 31 -13.51 -33.66 -35.84
C HIS A 31 -14.37 -34.94 -35.94
N THR A 32 -15.41 -35.05 -35.08
CA THR A 32 -16.76 -35.47 -35.49
C THR A 32 -17.85 -35.01 -34.50
N ASN A 33 -19.11 -34.97 -34.94
CA ASN A 33 -20.22 -34.27 -34.29
C ASN A 33 -20.79 -34.95 -33.02
N SER A 34 -21.26 -34.14 -32.08
CA SER A 34 -22.20 -34.54 -31.00
C SER A 34 -23.30 -33.50 -30.73
N HIS A 35 -23.83 -32.87 -31.79
CA HIS A 35 -25.02 -32.02 -31.72
C HIS A 35 -26.32 -32.85 -31.64
N GLU A 36 -26.69 -33.39 -30.47
CA GLU A 36 -28.10 -33.80 -30.25
C GLU A 36 -28.58 -33.98 -28.78
N HIS A 37 -28.05 -33.22 -27.81
CA HIS A 37 -28.63 -33.24 -26.43
C HIS A 37 -28.80 -31.87 -25.72
N PHE A 38 -28.37 -30.75 -26.31
CA PHE A 38 -28.36 -29.45 -25.61
C PHE A 38 -29.66 -28.63 -25.65
N ALA A 39 -30.59 -28.88 -26.58
CA ALA A 39 -31.76 -28.04 -26.83
C ALA A 39 -32.84 -27.98 -25.71
N ARG A 40 -32.60 -28.63 -24.55
CA ARG A 40 -33.43 -28.51 -23.33
C ARG A 40 -32.71 -27.84 -22.16
N ILE A 41 -31.46 -27.43 -22.33
CA ILE A 41 -30.63 -26.80 -21.30
C ILE A 41 -30.85 -25.27 -21.27
N ASP A 42 -31.06 -24.64 -22.42
CA ASP A 42 -31.15 -23.17 -22.57
C ASP A 42 -32.23 -22.49 -21.71
N LEU A 43 -33.31 -23.19 -21.36
CA LEU A 43 -34.45 -22.63 -20.61
C LEU A 43 -34.26 -22.60 -19.08
N PHE A 44 -33.28 -23.32 -18.52
CA PHE A 44 -33.03 -23.33 -17.07
C PHE A 44 -31.91 -22.36 -16.64
N PHE A 45 -31.04 -21.92 -17.55
CA PHE A 45 -29.81 -21.19 -17.22
C PHE A 45 -29.93 -19.66 -17.23
N PHE A 46 -31.03 -19.10 -17.77
CA PHE A 46 -31.33 -17.66 -17.66
C PHE A 46 -31.51 -17.15 -16.22
N ALA A 47 -31.60 -18.05 -15.22
CA ALA A 47 -31.83 -17.70 -13.81
C ALA A 47 -30.56 -17.30 -13.02
N PHE A 48 -29.37 -17.34 -13.64
CA PHE A 48 -28.07 -17.14 -12.95
C PHE A 48 -27.44 -15.76 -13.19
N PHE A 49 -27.95 -15.02 -14.19
CA PHE A 49 -27.40 -13.75 -14.65
C PHE A 49 -28.33 -12.60 -14.30
N PHE A 50 -27.79 -11.59 -13.64
CA PHE A 50 -28.52 -10.39 -13.23
C PHE A 50 -27.92 -9.19 -13.93
N GLN A 51 -28.65 -8.64 -14.92
CA GLN A 51 -28.21 -7.45 -15.64
C GLN A 51 -28.87 -6.19 -15.07
N PHE A 52 -28.05 -5.20 -14.72
CA PHE A 52 -28.51 -3.84 -14.45
C PHE A 52 -27.94 -2.87 -15.48
N THR A 53 -28.73 -1.89 -15.91
CA THR A 53 -28.32 -0.86 -16.87
C THR A 53 -28.56 0.52 -16.26
N PHE A 54 -27.48 1.27 -16.07
CA PHE A 54 -27.55 2.59 -15.47
C PHE A 54 -28.25 3.57 -16.41
N LYS A 55 -29.05 4.48 -15.83
CA LYS A 55 -29.88 5.43 -16.60
C LYS A 55 -29.09 6.63 -17.12
N VAL A 56 -27.99 6.98 -16.45
CA VAL A 56 -27.13 8.12 -16.78
C VAL A 56 -26.41 7.87 -18.11
N ARG A 57 -26.39 8.89 -18.98
CA ARG A 57 -25.58 8.87 -20.20
C ARG A 57 -24.15 9.24 -19.86
N THR A 58 -23.21 8.43 -20.33
CA THR A 58 -21.86 8.34 -19.78
C THR A 58 -20.85 9.31 -20.39
N MET A 59 -20.34 10.24 -19.57
CA MET A 59 -19.05 10.96 -19.74
C MET A 59 -18.41 11.29 -18.38
N GLY A 60 -18.74 10.53 -17.33
CA GLY A 60 -18.33 10.79 -15.95
C GLY A 60 -17.49 9.66 -15.37
N SER A 61 -16.79 9.93 -14.25
CA SER A 61 -16.06 8.90 -13.50
C SER A 61 -17.04 7.91 -12.87
N LEU A 62 -16.53 6.73 -12.51
CA LEU A 62 -17.28 5.70 -11.78
C LEU A 62 -16.38 5.14 -10.68
N SER A 63 -16.85 5.24 -9.43
CA SER A 63 -16.18 4.73 -8.23
C SER A 63 -17.06 3.66 -7.59
N LEU A 64 -16.42 2.57 -7.13
CA LEU A 64 -17.06 1.38 -6.56
C LEU A 64 -16.57 1.20 -5.12
N ALA A 65 -17.47 0.84 -4.20
CA ALA A 65 -17.07 0.53 -2.83
C ALA A 65 -17.98 -0.53 -2.19
N TRP A 66 -17.39 -1.65 -1.79
CA TRP A 66 -18.03 -2.67 -0.94
C TRP A 66 -18.12 -2.16 0.50
N VAL A 67 -19.28 -2.35 1.14
CA VAL A 67 -19.56 -1.80 2.47
C VAL A 67 -19.75 -2.91 3.48
N GLY A 68 -18.66 -3.26 4.19
CA GLY A 68 -18.63 -4.35 5.18
C GLY A 68 -18.55 -5.75 4.58
N ASP A 69 -18.05 -6.70 5.37
CA ASP A 69 -17.89 -8.11 4.99
C ASP A 69 -19.23 -8.87 5.07
N GLY A 70 -19.65 -9.52 3.98
CA GLY A 70 -20.85 -10.38 3.93
C GLY A 70 -22.18 -9.65 3.87
N SER A 71 -22.17 -8.32 3.81
CA SER A 71 -23.37 -7.49 3.68
C SER A 71 -24.03 -7.60 2.30
N GLY A 72 -23.24 -7.95 1.26
CA GLY A 72 -23.65 -7.84 -0.14
C GLY A 72 -23.90 -6.39 -0.61
N VAL A 73 -23.52 -5.39 0.20
CA VAL A 73 -23.76 -3.96 -0.09
C VAL A 73 -22.62 -3.40 -0.93
N LEU A 74 -22.99 -2.86 -2.09
CA LEU A 74 -22.08 -2.21 -3.03
C LEU A 74 -22.62 -0.83 -3.39
N LEU A 75 -21.81 0.20 -3.15
CA LEU A 75 -22.08 1.58 -3.56
C LEU A 75 -21.40 1.87 -4.90
N VAL A 76 -22.11 2.57 -5.78
CA VAL A 76 -21.59 3.09 -7.06
C VAL A 76 -21.80 4.59 -7.07
N LEU A 77 -20.72 5.35 -7.08
CA LEU A 77 -20.75 6.80 -7.28
C LEU A 77 -20.36 7.10 -8.73
N THR A 78 -21.15 7.91 -9.43
CA THR A 78 -20.74 8.48 -10.72
C THR A 78 -20.76 9.99 -10.63
N THR A 79 -19.70 10.66 -11.07
CA THR A 79 -19.64 12.13 -11.07
C THR A 79 -19.41 12.66 -12.48
N PHE A 80 -20.01 13.81 -12.78
CA PHE A 80 -19.90 14.46 -14.07
C PHE A 80 -19.77 15.97 -13.87
N GLN A 81 -18.84 16.59 -14.60
CA GLN A 81 -18.56 18.02 -14.50
C GLN A 81 -18.61 18.66 -15.88
N VAL A 82 -19.39 19.72 -16.03
CA VAL A 82 -19.44 20.51 -17.26
C VAL A 82 -18.55 21.75 -17.09
N PRO A 83 -17.47 21.91 -17.88
CA PRO A 83 -16.69 23.13 -17.90
C PRO A 83 -17.45 24.21 -18.69
N LEU A 84 -18.28 24.99 -17.99
CA LEU A 84 -18.86 26.23 -18.49
C LEU A 84 -18.01 27.42 -18.02
N PHE A 85 -17.83 28.42 -18.88
CA PHE A 85 -17.07 29.63 -18.56
C PHE A 85 -17.60 30.27 -17.27
N MET A 86 -16.73 30.39 -16.26
CA MET A 86 -16.98 30.95 -14.92
C MET A 86 -17.92 30.18 -13.96
N MET A 87 -18.50 29.02 -14.31
CA MET A 87 -19.25 28.20 -13.33
C MET A 87 -19.00 26.68 -13.50
N ARG A 88 -18.61 26.01 -12.41
CA ARG A 88 -18.51 24.55 -12.34
C ARG A 88 -19.90 23.96 -12.04
N PHE A 89 -20.60 23.47 -13.05
CA PHE A 89 -21.78 22.64 -12.85
C PHE A 89 -21.34 21.18 -12.73
N GLY A 90 -21.20 20.72 -11.49
CA GLY A 90 -20.99 19.32 -11.14
C GLY A 90 -22.31 18.62 -10.80
N GLN A 91 -22.49 17.38 -11.23
CA GLN A 91 -23.57 16.51 -10.79
C GLN A 91 -23.00 15.14 -10.40
N SER A 92 -23.46 14.60 -9.27
CA SER A 92 -23.16 13.24 -8.85
C SER A 92 -24.43 12.41 -8.76
N ASN A 93 -24.31 11.11 -9.04
CA ASN A 93 -25.35 10.11 -8.80
C ASN A 93 -24.78 9.00 -7.92
N LEU A 94 -25.56 8.58 -6.92
CA LEU A 94 -25.20 7.51 -6.00
C LEU A 94 -26.21 6.36 -6.16
N TYR A 95 -25.70 5.17 -6.41
CA TYR A 95 -26.48 3.93 -6.48
C TYR A 95 -26.06 2.98 -5.36
N ARG A 96 -27.01 2.20 -4.86
CA ARG A 96 -26.80 1.18 -3.82
C ARG A 96 -27.38 -0.15 -4.25
N SER A 97 -26.59 -1.20 -4.18
CA SER A 97 -27.01 -2.60 -4.17
C SER A 97 -27.00 -3.14 -2.73
N GLU A 98 -27.77 -4.20 -2.49
CA GLU A 98 -27.82 -4.99 -1.25
C GLU A 98 -27.80 -6.51 -1.57
N ASP A 99 -27.39 -6.85 -2.78
CA ASP A 99 -27.51 -8.17 -3.39
C ASP A 99 -26.29 -8.54 -4.24
N TYR A 100 -25.10 -8.04 -3.87
CA TYR A 100 -23.82 -8.27 -4.55
C TYR A 100 -23.76 -7.70 -5.97
N GLY A 101 -24.45 -6.58 -6.21
CA GLY A 101 -24.52 -5.93 -7.52
C GLY A 101 -25.51 -6.55 -8.50
N LYS A 102 -26.46 -7.39 -8.05
CA LYS A 102 -27.49 -7.97 -8.93
C LYS A 102 -28.55 -6.93 -9.31
N THR A 103 -28.92 -6.05 -8.38
CA THR A 103 -29.81 -4.91 -8.60
C THR A 103 -29.30 -3.66 -7.89
N PHE A 104 -29.60 -2.49 -8.45
CA PHE A 104 -29.22 -1.20 -7.88
C PHE A 104 -30.42 -0.26 -7.75
N LYS A 105 -30.46 0.48 -6.65
CA LYS A 105 -31.42 1.56 -6.38
C LYS A 105 -30.69 2.90 -6.50
N ASP A 106 -31.31 3.87 -7.17
CA ASP A 106 -30.83 5.26 -7.20
C ASP A 106 -31.14 5.92 -5.86
N VAL A 107 -30.09 6.26 -5.11
CA VAL A 107 -30.15 6.86 -3.78
C VAL A 107 -29.53 8.27 -3.77
N THR A 108 -29.38 8.90 -4.94
CA THR A 108 -28.81 10.26 -5.10
C THR A 108 -29.54 11.32 -4.25
N HIS A 109 -30.82 11.11 -3.95
CA HIS A 109 -31.60 11.99 -3.09
C HIS A 109 -31.10 12.00 -1.63
N LEU A 110 -30.43 10.95 -1.13
CA LEU A 110 -29.87 10.91 0.23
C LEU A 110 -28.69 11.88 0.42
N ILE A 111 -27.99 12.21 -0.68
CA ILE A 111 -26.92 13.23 -0.70
C ILE A 111 -27.44 14.58 -1.22
N ASN A 112 -28.75 14.81 -1.21
CA ASN A 112 -29.40 16.04 -1.71
C ASN A 112 -28.96 16.45 -3.13
N HIS A 113 -28.60 15.48 -3.99
CA HIS A 113 -28.03 15.73 -5.32
C HIS A 113 -26.75 16.60 -5.34
N THR A 114 -26.02 16.66 -4.21
CA THR A 114 -24.77 17.43 -4.09
C THR A 114 -23.65 16.80 -4.91
N PHE A 115 -22.77 17.62 -5.49
CA PHE A 115 -21.59 17.13 -6.19
C PHE A 115 -20.56 16.58 -5.19
N ILE A 116 -20.15 15.33 -5.38
CA ILE A 116 -19.15 14.64 -4.57
C ILE A 116 -17.79 14.74 -5.26
N GLN A 117 -16.77 15.14 -4.51
CA GLN A 117 -15.40 15.24 -5.03
C GLN A 117 -14.80 13.85 -5.24
N THR A 118 -14.32 13.58 -6.45
CA THR A 118 -13.78 12.26 -6.84
C THR A 118 -12.46 11.94 -6.17
N GLU A 119 -11.65 12.95 -5.89
CA GLU A 119 -10.34 12.83 -5.22
C GLU A 119 -10.44 12.26 -3.79
N PHE A 120 -11.60 12.39 -3.13
CA PHE A 120 -11.85 11.78 -1.82
C PHE A 120 -12.59 10.44 -1.89
N GLY A 121 -13.00 10.00 -3.08
CA GLY A 121 -13.64 8.69 -3.31
C GLY A 121 -14.87 8.41 -2.42
N ILE A 122 -14.97 7.15 -1.97
CA ILE A 122 -15.97 6.69 -1.00
C ILE A 122 -15.22 6.12 0.21
N ALA A 123 -15.21 6.84 1.33
CA ALA A 123 -14.43 6.44 2.50
C ALA A 123 -15.20 5.44 3.39
N ILE A 124 -14.83 4.16 3.28
CA ILE A 124 -15.41 3.04 4.04
C ILE A 124 -14.63 2.80 5.34
N SER A 125 -15.31 2.44 6.43
CA SER A 125 -14.62 2.15 7.70
C SER A 125 -13.93 0.78 7.71
N PRO A 126 -12.67 0.69 8.20
CA PRO A 126 -11.91 -0.57 8.25
C PRO A 126 -12.46 -1.59 9.25
N ASP A 127 -13.29 -1.17 10.21
CA ASP A 127 -13.97 -2.05 11.17
C ASP A 127 -15.17 -2.83 10.59
N HIS A 128 -15.42 -2.73 9.28
CA HIS A 128 -16.55 -3.29 8.54
C HIS A 128 -17.95 -2.95 9.10
N SER A 129 -18.06 -1.98 10.02
CA SER A 129 -19.30 -1.65 10.74
C SER A 129 -20.38 -0.94 9.91
N GLY A 130 -20.17 -0.79 8.60
CA GLY A 130 -21.10 -0.13 7.69
C GLY A 130 -21.07 1.39 7.72
N LYS A 131 -20.02 2.01 8.30
CA LYS A 131 -19.84 3.47 8.20
C LYS A 131 -19.31 3.85 6.82
N VAL A 132 -19.87 4.91 6.26
CA VAL A 132 -19.50 5.46 4.94
C VAL A 132 -19.46 6.98 5.02
N MET A 133 -18.44 7.58 4.40
CA MET A 133 -18.33 9.02 4.22
C MET A 133 -18.20 9.40 2.75
N LEU A 134 -18.86 10.48 2.36
CA LEU A 134 -18.75 11.12 1.04
C LEU A 134 -18.54 12.63 1.26
N THR A 135 -17.54 13.22 0.61
CA THR A 135 -17.22 14.65 0.73
C THR A 135 -17.68 15.39 -0.52
N GLY A 136 -18.57 16.36 -0.36
CA GLY A 136 -19.13 17.14 -1.47
C GLY A 136 -18.91 18.65 -1.37
N ASP A 137 -18.98 19.30 -2.52
CA ASP A 137 -18.88 20.76 -2.70
C ASP A 137 -20.28 21.39 -2.77
N VAL A 138 -20.51 22.47 -2.02
CA VAL A 138 -21.78 23.20 -1.96
C VAL A 138 -21.66 24.51 -2.75
N SER A 139 -21.83 24.39 -4.06
CA SER A 139 -21.59 25.42 -5.09
C SER A 139 -22.30 26.77 -4.88
N ASP A 140 -23.40 26.81 -4.11
CA ASP A 140 -24.24 28.00 -3.95
C ASP A 140 -23.82 28.92 -2.78
N VAL A 141 -22.98 28.44 -1.87
CA VAL A 141 -22.60 29.16 -0.63
C VAL A 141 -21.09 29.27 -0.45
N GLY A 142 -20.33 28.35 -1.05
CA GLY A 142 -18.90 28.16 -0.77
C GLY A 142 -18.71 27.40 0.54
N GLY A 143 -18.14 26.20 0.44
CA GLY A 143 -17.89 25.33 1.60
C GLY A 143 -18.15 23.86 1.28
N PHE A 144 -17.53 23.00 2.08
CA PHE A 144 -17.59 21.55 1.90
C PHE A 144 -18.60 20.93 2.87
N ARG A 145 -19.26 19.86 2.41
CA ARG A 145 -20.27 19.12 3.16
C ARG A 145 -19.92 17.64 3.18
N LEU A 146 -19.86 17.10 4.38
CA LEU A 146 -19.64 15.68 4.63
C LEU A 146 -20.99 14.96 4.76
N PHE A 147 -21.22 13.93 3.95
CA PHE A 147 -22.37 13.04 4.07
C PHE A 147 -21.95 11.75 4.76
N ARG A 148 -22.66 11.36 5.81
CA ARG A 148 -22.24 10.29 6.72
C ARG A 148 -23.33 9.25 6.91
N SER A 149 -23.02 7.99 6.62
CA SER A 149 -23.85 6.83 6.94
C SER A 149 -23.21 6.03 8.07
N ARG A 150 -24.04 5.46 8.95
CA ARG A 150 -23.65 4.47 9.98
C ARG A 150 -24.38 3.13 9.76
N ASP A 151 -25.00 2.96 8.60
CA ASP A 151 -26.03 1.95 8.32
C ASP A 151 -25.91 1.37 6.90
N PHE A 152 -24.67 1.15 6.44
CA PHE A 152 -24.36 0.56 5.14
C PHE A 152 -24.93 1.36 3.96
N GLY A 153 -24.86 2.69 4.04
CA GLY A 153 -25.37 3.61 3.01
C GLY A 153 -26.90 3.68 2.90
N MET A 154 -27.65 3.22 3.91
CA MET A 154 -29.12 3.30 3.92
C MET A 154 -29.64 4.71 4.21
N THR A 155 -28.96 5.46 5.08
CA THR A 155 -29.25 6.88 5.35
C THR A 155 -27.94 7.68 5.39
N PHE A 156 -28.01 8.94 4.99
CA PHE A 156 -26.87 9.86 5.06
C PHE A 156 -27.27 11.11 5.84
N VAL A 157 -26.46 11.46 6.83
CA VAL A 157 -26.57 12.68 7.61
C VAL A 157 -25.57 13.70 7.06
N PRO A 158 -26.01 14.85 6.52
CA PRO A 158 -25.11 15.91 6.09
C PRO A 158 -24.49 16.64 7.29
N THR A 159 -23.29 17.16 7.13
CA THR A 159 -22.61 18.01 8.11
C THR A 159 -21.72 19.00 7.36
N ASP A 160 -21.93 20.29 7.60
CA ASP A 160 -21.14 21.36 7.00
C ASP A 160 -19.77 21.43 7.68
N LEU A 161 -18.69 21.45 6.89
CA LEU A 161 -17.33 21.46 7.39
C LEU A 161 -16.87 22.91 7.65
N PRO A 162 -16.22 23.19 8.80
CA PRO A 162 -15.66 24.51 9.09
C PRO A 162 -14.32 24.78 8.38
N PHE A 163 -13.93 23.92 7.44
CA PHE A 163 -12.69 23.96 6.67
C PHE A 163 -12.89 23.32 5.29
N GLU A 164 -11.97 23.63 4.38
CA GLU A 164 -11.83 22.95 3.07
C GLU A 164 -10.78 21.84 3.21
N PRO A 165 -11.15 20.55 3.01
CA PRO A 165 -10.25 19.41 3.18
C PRO A 165 -9.21 19.35 2.05
N LEU A 166 -7.98 18.98 2.40
CA LEU A 166 -6.87 18.70 1.47
C LEU A 166 -6.73 17.20 1.19
N ILE A 167 -7.06 16.34 2.16
CA ILE A 167 -6.95 14.89 2.07
C ILE A 167 -8.26 14.20 2.46
N GLN A 168 -8.45 12.96 1.98
CA GLN A 168 -9.54 12.10 2.43
C GLN A 168 -9.52 11.98 3.96
N MET A 169 -10.71 11.95 4.58
CA MET A 169 -10.84 11.81 6.03
C MET A 169 -10.41 10.42 6.49
N LEU A 170 -9.38 10.37 7.32
CA LEU A 170 -8.76 9.15 7.82
C LEU A 170 -9.54 8.64 9.03
N TYR A 171 -9.98 7.40 8.98
CA TYR A 171 -10.47 6.68 10.17
C TYR A 171 -9.31 6.35 11.10
N ASN A 172 -9.51 6.50 12.42
CA ASN A 172 -8.63 5.87 13.40
C ASN A 172 -8.92 4.35 13.44
N PRO A 173 -7.95 3.47 13.17
CA PRO A 173 -8.17 2.02 13.19
C PRO A 173 -8.63 1.48 14.56
N GLY A 174 -8.25 2.15 15.67
CA GLY A 174 -8.66 1.76 17.03
C GLY A 174 -10.08 2.18 17.43
N ASP A 175 -10.63 3.22 16.79
CA ASP A 175 -12.01 3.66 16.93
C ASP A 175 -12.46 4.42 15.68
N CYS A 176 -13.27 3.78 14.85
CA CYS A 176 -13.77 4.38 13.61
C CYS A 176 -14.85 5.48 13.82
N ASN A 177 -15.14 5.92 15.06
CA ASN A 177 -15.80 7.21 15.28
C ASN A 177 -14.80 8.37 15.32
N THR A 178 -13.54 8.10 15.62
CA THR A 178 -12.48 9.12 15.63
C THR A 178 -11.92 9.29 14.22
N LEU A 179 -11.94 10.53 13.71
CA LEU A 179 -11.54 10.90 12.35
C LEU A 179 -10.51 12.02 12.35
N LEU A 180 -9.57 11.98 11.40
CA LEU A 180 -8.55 13.00 11.18
C LEU A 180 -8.50 13.45 9.72
N THR A 181 -8.20 14.72 9.48
CA THR A 181 -7.95 15.25 8.12
C THR A 181 -7.12 16.54 8.19
N LEU A 182 -6.48 16.89 7.08
CA LEU A 182 -5.81 18.18 6.89
C LEU A 182 -6.71 19.09 6.05
N SER A 183 -6.72 20.38 6.36
CA SER A 183 -7.28 21.40 5.47
C SER A 183 -6.25 21.91 4.47
N ILE A 184 -6.68 22.64 3.44
CA ILE A 184 -5.79 23.34 2.50
C ILE A 184 -4.92 24.42 3.17
N THR A 185 -5.28 24.86 4.38
CA THR A 185 -4.48 25.74 5.24
C THR A 185 -3.42 24.99 6.05
N LEU A 186 -3.24 23.69 5.81
CA LEU A 186 -2.35 22.78 6.54
C LEU A 186 -2.72 22.66 8.04
N ASP A 187 -4.00 22.85 8.37
CA ASP A 187 -4.48 22.67 9.74
C ASP A 187 -4.93 21.24 9.97
N LEU A 188 -4.57 20.68 11.12
CA LEU A 188 -5.01 19.35 11.52
C LEU A 188 -6.36 19.42 12.25
N TRP A 189 -7.37 18.79 11.65
CA TRP A 189 -8.73 18.71 12.16
C TRP A 189 -9.05 17.30 12.66
N LEU A 190 -9.76 17.25 13.78
CA LEU A 190 -10.16 16.03 14.47
C LEU A 190 -11.68 16.05 14.72
N SER A 191 -12.29 14.89 14.59
CA SER A 191 -13.63 14.59 15.10
C SER A 191 -13.59 13.34 15.99
N GLU A 192 -14.37 13.31 17.06
CA GLU A 192 -14.54 12.17 17.98
C GLU A 192 -15.95 11.55 17.88
N ASP A 193 -16.84 12.08 17.03
CA ASP A 193 -18.26 11.70 16.92
C ASP A 193 -18.67 11.22 15.52
N PHE A 194 -17.70 10.67 14.79
CA PHE A 194 -17.76 10.30 13.38
C PHE A 194 -18.11 11.51 12.51
N GLY A 195 -17.39 12.62 12.64
CA GLY A 195 -17.49 13.77 11.74
C GLY A 195 -18.74 14.63 11.88
N ALA A 196 -19.45 14.58 13.02
CA ALA A 196 -20.58 15.46 13.30
C ALA A 196 -20.13 16.83 13.84
N THR A 197 -19.08 16.84 14.65
CA THR A 197 -18.38 18.04 15.11
C THR A 197 -16.88 17.91 14.86
N TRP A 198 -16.23 19.04 14.60
CA TRP A 198 -14.82 19.11 14.25
C TRP A 198 -14.11 20.16 15.11
N ARG A 199 -12.95 19.81 15.65
CA ARG A 199 -12.02 20.75 16.28
C ARG A 199 -10.69 20.78 15.53
N LYS A 200 -10.17 21.98 15.29
CA LYS A 200 -8.77 22.19 14.91
C LYS A 200 -7.89 21.90 16.13
N ILE A 201 -6.89 21.05 15.97
CA ILE A 201 -5.99 20.63 17.06
C ILE A 201 -4.54 21.10 16.85
N HIS A 202 -4.10 21.33 15.61
CA HIS A 202 -2.75 21.84 15.33
C HIS A 202 -2.72 22.65 14.03
N ASP A 203 -1.74 23.56 13.92
CA ASP A 203 -1.46 24.41 12.75
C ASP A 203 -0.24 23.87 11.98
N SER A 204 -0.12 24.16 10.69
CA SER A 204 1.11 23.88 9.91
C SER A 204 1.57 22.42 9.97
N VAL A 205 0.65 21.49 9.71
CA VAL A 205 0.90 20.04 9.66
C VAL A 205 1.09 19.57 8.22
N CYS A 206 2.18 18.86 7.97
CA CYS A 206 2.62 18.45 6.63
C CYS A 206 2.20 17.02 6.26
N LEU A 207 2.23 16.11 7.24
CA LEU A 207 1.81 14.73 7.09
C LEU A 207 1.17 14.27 8.39
N VAL A 208 0.08 13.49 8.31
CA VAL A 208 -0.58 12.88 9.47
C VAL A 208 -0.88 11.41 9.18
N ARG A 209 -0.59 10.54 10.15
CA ARG A 209 -0.92 9.11 10.15
C ARG A 209 -1.30 8.70 11.58
N CYS A 210 -2.58 8.34 11.77
CA CYS A 210 -3.14 8.11 13.11
C CYS A 210 -2.80 9.28 14.08
N ILE A 211 -2.29 8.98 15.27
CA ILE A 211 -1.94 9.99 16.29
C ILE A 211 -0.60 10.72 16.05
N TYR A 212 0.11 10.41 14.96
CA TYR A 212 1.43 10.95 14.62
C TYR A 212 1.33 11.94 13.48
N PHE A 213 2.11 13.03 13.55
CA PHE A 213 2.13 14.05 12.50
C PHE A 213 3.44 14.84 12.47
N THR A 214 3.80 15.35 11.30
CA THR A 214 4.94 16.27 11.14
C THR A 214 4.49 17.72 11.03
N THR A 215 5.27 18.64 11.59
CA THR A 215 5.01 20.08 11.57
C THR A 215 6.31 20.88 11.41
N ASN A 216 6.20 22.11 10.93
CA ASN A 216 7.28 23.10 10.91
C ASN A 216 6.84 24.43 11.53
N TYR A 217 7.68 25.01 12.39
CA TYR A 217 7.47 26.35 12.97
C TYR A 217 7.36 27.47 11.91
N ASN A 218 8.00 27.31 10.75
CA ASN A 218 7.95 28.29 9.66
C ASN A 218 6.66 28.22 8.82
N GLY A 219 5.79 27.23 9.03
CA GLY A 219 4.60 27.00 8.19
C GLY A 219 4.87 26.38 6.82
N SER A 220 6.13 26.15 6.45
CA SER A 220 6.54 25.54 5.18
C SER A 220 6.68 24.02 5.32
N CYS A 221 6.01 23.26 4.47
CA CYS A 221 6.23 21.81 4.36
C CYS A 221 7.35 21.43 3.37
N ASN A 222 7.91 22.43 2.68
CA ASN A 222 9.01 22.26 1.74
C ASN A 222 10.37 22.18 2.46
N ASP A 223 10.43 22.59 3.73
CA ASP A 223 11.61 22.50 4.60
C ASP A 223 11.84 21.04 5.09
N ARG A 224 11.74 20.06 4.18
CA ARG A 224 11.96 18.64 4.48
C ARG A 224 13.36 18.47 5.09
N GLY A 225 13.43 17.76 6.20
CA GLY A 225 14.66 17.58 6.97
C GLY A 225 14.83 18.57 8.13
N MET A 226 13.93 19.55 8.25
CA MET A 226 13.82 20.45 9.41
C MET A 226 12.50 20.28 10.18
N LEU A 227 11.66 19.31 9.79
CA LEU A 227 10.37 19.06 10.43
C LEU A 227 10.54 18.50 11.86
N GLU A 228 9.56 18.77 12.72
CA GLU A 228 9.35 18.03 13.97
C GLU A 228 8.31 16.93 13.75
N LEU A 229 8.60 15.71 14.20
CA LEU A 229 7.61 14.65 14.35
C LEU A 229 7.02 14.72 15.76
N ARG A 230 5.69 14.83 15.83
CA ARG A 230 4.92 14.93 17.07
C ARG A 230 3.90 13.80 17.17
N LYS A 231 3.49 13.47 18.39
CA LYS A 231 2.36 12.59 18.69
C LYS A 231 1.39 13.21 19.68
N THR A 232 0.13 12.75 19.66
CA THR A 232 -0.87 13.09 20.67
C THR A 232 -1.71 11.87 21.09
N ALA A 233 -1.50 11.40 22.31
CA ALA A 233 -2.20 10.22 22.86
C ALA A 233 -3.60 10.54 23.40
N ASP A 234 -3.95 11.82 23.54
CA ASP A 234 -5.20 12.31 24.15
C ASP A 234 -6.06 13.14 23.18
N TYR A 235 -5.88 12.88 21.88
CA TYR A 235 -6.62 13.49 20.77
C TYR A 235 -6.53 15.03 20.75
N GLY A 236 -5.31 15.54 20.87
CA GLY A 236 -4.95 16.94 20.69
C GLY A 236 -5.10 17.82 21.93
N ARG A 237 -5.11 17.24 23.14
CA ARG A 237 -5.08 18.03 24.39
C ARG A 237 -3.65 18.27 24.86
N SER A 238 -2.75 17.35 24.57
CA SER A 238 -1.30 17.48 24.73
C SER A 238 -0.56 16.94 23.51
N PHE A 239 0.64 17.46 23.30
CA PHE A 239 1.51 17.11 22.18
C PHE A 239 2.92 16.84 22.70
N GLN A 240 3.54 15.80 22.18
CA GLN A 240 4.92 15.43 22.49
C GLN A 240 5.72 15.42 21.19
N THR A 241 6.75 16.25 21.09
CA THR A 241 7.77 16.13 20.03
C THR A 241 8.62 14.90 20.33
N ILE A 242 8.60 13.93 19.41
CA ILE A 242 9.31 12.66 19.55
C ILE A 242 10.57 12.60 18.68
N ALA A 243 10.65 13.35 17.58
CA ALA A 243 11.88 13.52 16.81
C ALA A 243 11.96 14.92 16.16
N THR A 244 13.17 15.37 15.86
CA THR A 244 13.45 16.64 15.18
C THR A 244 14.36 16.39 13.97
N ARG A 245 14.50 17.39 13.08
CA ARG A 245 15.26 17.26 11.81
C ARG A 245 14.71 16.14 10.90
N VAL A 246 13.40 15.94 10.94
CA VAL A 246 12.71 14.87 10.24
C VAL A 246 12.51 15.27 8.78
N TYR A 247 12.85 14.35 7.89
CA TYR A 247 12.56 14.44 6.46
C TYR A 247 11.14 13.93 6.16
N SER A 248 10.85 12.69 6.59
CA SER A 248 9.52 12.08 6.56
C SER A 248 9.43 10.98 7.63
N PHE A 249 8.24 10.45 7.87
CA PHE A 249 7.98 9.34 8.79
C PHE A 249 6.95 8.36 8.23
N VAL A 250 6.99 7.12 8.70
CA VAL A 250 6.05 6.05 8.32
C VAL A 250 5.78 5.13 9.51
N LEU A 251 4.60 4.53 9.54
CA LEU A 251 4.20 3.49 10.50
C LEU A 251 4.23 2.15 9.77
N GLY A 252 4.90 1.15 10.33
CA GLY A 252 4.96 -0.21 9.78
C GLY A 252 4.82 -1.23 10.89
N GLY A 253 3.74 -2.02 10.90
CA GLY A 253 3.45 -2.96 12.00
C GLY A 253 3.41 -2.25 13.36
N ARG A 254 4.31 -2.63 14.27
CA ARG A 254 4.48 -2.00 15.60
C ARG A 254 5.51 -0.85 15.62
N PHE A 255 6.14 -0.57 14.50
CA PHE A 255 7.32 0.29 14.40
C PHE A 255 6.96 1.69 13.89
N VAL A 256 7.52 2.71 14.52
CA VAL A 256 7.54 4.09 14.01
C VAL A 256 8.91 4.34 13.39
N PHE A 257 8.95 4.61 12.09
CA PHE A 257 10.18 4.96 11.38
C PHE A 257 10.20 6.45 11.07
N ALA A 258 11.36 7.08 11.27
CA ALA A 258 11.61 8.46 10.88
C ALA A 258 12.92 8.54 10.08
N SER A 259 12.88 9.18 8.91
CA SER A 259 14.09 9.53 8.16
C SER A 259 14.60 10.88 8.67
N ILE A 260 15.83 10.92 9.17
CA ILE A 260 16.39 12.07 9.92
C ILE A 260 17.67 12.56 9.25
N MET A 261 17.80 13.88 9.08
CA MET A 261 18.97 14.51 8.45
C MET A 261 20.20 14.42 9.35
N THR A 262 21.29 13.85 8.84
CA THR A 262 22.54 13.68 9.57
C THR A 262 23.19 15.03 9.89
N ALA A 263 23.62 15.23 11.13
CA ALA A 263 24.27 16.47 11.59
C ALA A 263 25.79 16.28 11.65
N ARG A 264 26.49 16.40 10.51
CA ARG A 264 27.97 16.40 10.51
C ARG A 264 28.47 17.81 10.90
N PRO A 265 29.35 17.99 11.91
CA PRO A 265 29.72 19.34 12.41
C PRO A 265 30.42 20.29 11.42
N HIS A 266 30.85 19.81 10.25
CA HIS A 266 31.66 20.55 9.28
C HIS A 266 31.23 20.40 7.81
N LEU A 267 30.07 19.77 7.55
CA LEU A 267 29.39 19.79 6.26
C LEU A 267 27.90 19.98 6.52
N GLU A 268 27.22 20.78 5.69
CA GLU A 268 25.76 20.73 5.59
C GLU A 268 25.39 19.31 5.12
N GLY A 269 24.95 18.49 6.06
CA GLY A 269 24.61 17.09 5.80
C GLY A 269 23.35 17.00 4.97
N THR A 270 23.50 16.78 3.66
CA THR A 270 22.41 16.48 2.71
C THR A 270 21.94 15.03 2.78
N GLU A 271 22.62 14.20 3.58
CA GLU A 271 22.30 12.78 3.78
C GLU A 271 21.32 12.58 4.94
N ARG A 272 20.36 11.66 4.73
CA ARG A 272 19.37 11.21 5.71
C ARG A 272 19.56 9.74 6.07
N MET A 273 19.05 9.36 7.25
CA MET A 273 19.09 7.97 7.72
C MET A 273 17.87 7.59 8.55
N ILE A 274 17.46 6.33 8.45
CA ILE A 274 16.33 5.78 9.18
C ILE A 274 16.66 5.62 10.68
N HIS A 275 15.75 6.11 11.51
CA HIS A 275 15.65 5.76 12.92
C HIS A 275 14.32 5.03 13.15
N VAL A 276 14.32 4.09 14.08
CA VAL A 276 13.16 3.24 14.43
C VAL A 276 12.83 3.36 15.92
N SER A 277 11.54 3.32 16.24
CA SER A 277 11.04 3.22 17.60
C SER A 277 9.96 2.15 17.70
N VAL A 278 9.98 1.37 18.79
CA VAL A 278 9.03 0.30 19.11
C VAL A 278 8.05 0.66 20.23
N ASP A 279 8.29 1.77 20.93
CA ASP A 279 7.53 2.25 22.09
C ASP A 279 6.70 3.51 21.76
N GLY A 280 6.49 3.77 20.46
CA GLY A 280 5.73 4.92 19.98
C GLY A 280 6.50 6.24 20.09
N GLY A 281 7.84 6.21 20.04
CA GLY A 281 8.69 7.40 19.97
C GLY A 281 9.26 7.88 21.31
N GLU A 282 9.34 7.03 22.34
CA GLU A 282 10.06 7.36 23.58
C GLU A 282 11.56 7.05 23.44
N VAL A 283 11.90 5.89 22.87
CA VAL A 283 13.28 5.49 22.55
C VAL A 283 13.43 5.31 21.04
N TRP A 284 14.53 5.87 20.51
CA TRP A 284 14.90 5.76 19.09
C TRP A 284 16.21 5.01 18.93
N ASN A 285 16.19 4.05 18.01
CA ASN A 285 17.35 3.28 17.57
C ASN A 285 17.74 3.69 16.16
N MET A 286 19.04 3.74 15.89
CA MET A 286 19.59 4.01 14.56
C MET A 286 19.54 2.73 13.74
N ALA A 287 18.77 2.72 12.65
CA ALA A 287 18.71 1.55 11.78
C ALA A 287 20.09 1.33 11.12
N GLN A 288 20.57 0.09 11.13
CA GLN A 288 21.85 -0.29 10.51
C GLN A 288 21.71 -0.43 8.99
N LEU A 289 21.34 0.67 8.34
CA LEU A 289 21.16 0.81 6.89
C LEU A 289 22.14 1.87 6.34
N PRO A 290 22.51 1.79 5.05
CA PRO A 290 23.27 2.85 4.39
C PRO A 290 22.55 4.21 4.49
N THR A 291 23.30 5.29 4.69
CA THR A 291 22.81 6.67 4.59
C THR A 291 22.55 7.03 3.13
N VAL A 292 21.43 7.70 2.85
CA VAL A 292 21.04 8.10 1.48
C VAL A 292 21.09 9.61 1.29
N ASN A 293 21.44 10.06 0.08
CA ASN A 293 21.37 11.48 -0.31
C ASN A 293 19.91 11.90 -0.59
N HIS A 294 19.67 13.12 -1.09
CA HIS A 294 18.32 13.65 -1.36
C HIS A 294 17.67 13.16 -2.67
N GLU A 295 18.44 12.57 -3.58
CA GLU A 295 17.97 11.99 -4.86
C GLU A 295 17.53 10.53 -4.67
N GLN A 296 18.11 9.85 -3.68
CA GLN A 296 17.78 8.48 -3.28
C GLN A 296 16.60 8.41 -2.29
N PHE A 297 16.01 7.22 -2.13
CA PHE A 297 14.91 6.96 -1.20
C PHE A 297 15.05 5.66 -0.38
N TYR A 298 14.15 5.52 0.60
CA TYR A 298 13.91 4.29 1.35
C TYR A 298 12.45 3.88 1.14
N SER A 299 12.14 2.60 0.94
CA SER A 299 10.77 2.12 0.83
C SER A 299 10.53 0.89 1.71
N ILE A 300 9.43 0.87 2.46
CA ILE A 300 9.01 -0.30 3.24
C ILE A 300 8.20 -1.20 2.31
N LEU A 301 8.82 -2.29 1.85
CA LEU A 301 8.21 -3.23 0.92
C LEU A 301 7.16 -4.12 1.61
N SER A 302 7.41 -4.50 2.86
CA SER A 302 6.47 -5.23 3.71
C SER A 302 6.91 -5.15 5.17
N ALA A 303 5.95 -5.05 6.09
CA ALA A 303 6.19 -5.13 7.53
C ALA A 303 5.15 -6.05 8.18
N ASN A 304 5.62 -7.03 8.94
CA ASN A 304 4.76 -7.91 9.75
C ASN A 304 5.06 -7.70 11.25
N GLN A 305 4.65 -8.64 12.12
CA GLN A 305 4.89 -8.52 13.56
C GLN A 305 6.34 -8.82 13.97
N ASP A 306 7.06 -9.55 13.14
CA ASP A 306 8.37 -10.15 13.42
C ASP A 306 9.52 -9.43 12.69
N MET A 307 9.29 -8.88 11.49
CA MET A 307 10.32 -8.26 10.65
C MET A 307 9.79 -7.29 9.60
N ILE A 308 10.72 -6.50 9.04
CA ILE A 308 10.51 -5.53 7.96
C ILE A 308 11.43 -5.86 6.77
N PHE A 309 10.86 -5.82 5.57
CA PHE A 309 11.59 -5.69 4.31
C PHE A 309 11.74 -4.20 3.96
N MET A 310 12.97 -3.72 3.87
CA MET A 310 13.31 -2.34 3.55
C MET A 310 14.11 -2.31 2.25
N HIS A 311 13.64 -1.55 1.26
CA HIS A 311 14.41 -1.17 0.11
C HIS A 311 15.28 0.06 0.42
N VAL A 312 16.53 0.03 -0.02
CA VAL A 312 17.42 1.19 -0.06
C VAL A 312 17.85 1.37 -1.51
N ASP A 313 17.56 2.53 -2.09
CA ASP A 313 17.89 2.88 -3.47
C ASP A 313 19.41 3.02 -3.68
N ASP A 314 19.94 2.51 -4.80
CA ASP A 314 21.38 2.58 -5.10
C ASP A 314 21.74 3.98 -5.66
N PRO A 315 22.94 4.55 -5.39
CA PRO A 315 23.24 5.93 -5.75
C PRO A 315 23.22 6.22 -7.27
N GLY A 316 22.51 7.29 -7.63
CA GLY A 316 22.33 7.76 -9.01
C GLY A 316 21.06 7.20 -9.66
N ASP A 317 20.74 7.63 -10.88
CA ASP A 317 19.53 7.18 -11.60
C ASP A 317 19.71 5.75 -12.15
N SER A 318 19.75 4.79 -11.22
CA SER A 318 20.09 3.39 -11.47
C SER A 318 18.87 2.51 -11.76
N GLY A 319 17.69 2.92 -11.29
CA GLY A 319 16.44 2.16 -11.35
C GLY A 319 16.46 0.87 -10.51
N VAL A 320 17.43 0.73 -9.60
CA VAL A 320 17.62 -0.44 -8.75
C VAL A 320 18.06 -0.04 -7.35
N GLY A 321 17.87 -0.97 -6.42
CA GLY A 321 18.45 -0.84 -5.09
C GLY A 321 18.63 -2.21 -4.42
N THR A 322 18.77 -2.19 -3.11
CA THR A 322 19.03 -3.38 -2.30
C THR A 322 17.90 -3.60 -1.29
N ILE A 323 17.35 -4.81 -1.22
CA ILE A 323 16.46 -5.24 -0.14
C ILE A 323 17.29 -5.63 1.08
N TYR A 324 16.90 -5.09 2.23
CA TYR A 324 17.37 -5.47 3.55
C TYR A 324 16.22 -6.07 4.38
N VAL A 325 16.55 -7.07 5.19
CA VAL A 325 15.64 -7.70 6.17
C VAL A 325 16.06 -7.33 7.58
N SER A 326 15.11 -6.90 8.40
CA SER A 326 15.37 -6.52 9.80
C SER A 326 15.55 -7.71 10.75
N ASP A 327 16.07 -7.42 11.94
CA ASP A 327 15.84 -8.22 13.14
C ASP A 327 14.44 -7.94 13.74
N ASP A 328 14.10 -8.67 14.80
CA ASP A 328 12.85 -8.53 15.53
C ASP A 328 12.70 -7.15 16.23
N ARG A 329 13.83 -6.50 16.50
CA ARG A 329 13.91 -5.12 17.01
C ARG A 329 13.65 -4.06 15.93
N GLY A 330 13.64 -4.44 14.64
CA GLY A 330 13.45 -3.52 13.51
C GLY A 330 14.63 -2.56 13.28
N ALA A 331 15.79 -2.83 13.89
CA ALA A 331 16.91 -1.89 14.01
C ALA A 331 18.20 -2.40 13.39
N VAL A 332 18.48 -3.71 13.47
CA VAL A 332 19.64 -4.32 12.82
C VAL A 332 19.17 -4.95 11.51
N PHE A 333 19.81 -4.59 10.40
CA PHE A 333 19.41 -5.04 9.07
C PHE A 333 20.50 -5.89 8.41
N SER A 334 20.08 -6.84 7.59
CA SER A 334 20.96 -7.73 6.81
C SER A 334 20.56 -7.66 5.34
N LYS A 335 21.55 -7.65 4.45
CA LYS A 335 21.34 -7.62 3.00
C LYS A 335 20.69 -8.94 2.55
N SER A 336 19.57 -8.83 1.81
CA SER A 336 18.74 -9.98 1.40
C SER A 336 18.75 -10.18 -0.13
N LEU A 337 18.59 -9.10 -0.90
CA LEU A 337 18.58 -9.14 -2.37
C LEU A 337 19.23 -7.87 -2.93
N GLU A 338 20.21 -8.01 -3.81
CA GLU A 338 20.82 -6.89 -4.55
C GLU A 338 20.11 -6.67 -5.89
N ARG A 339 20.26 -5.46 -6.46
CA ARG A 339 19.73 -5.09 -7.80
C ARG A 339 18.22 -5.30 -7.96
N HIS A 340 17.48 -5.13 -6.86
CA HIS A 340 16.03 -5.12 -6.83
C HIS A 340 15.47 -3.99 -7.67
N LEU A 341 14.55 -4.30 -8.58
CA LEU A 341 13.96 -3.34 -9.50
C LEU A 341 13.01 -2.39 -8.76
N TYR A 342 13.36 -1.10 -8.73
CA TYR A 342 12.53 -0.04 -8.18
C TYR A 342 12.83 1.24 -8.96
N THR A 343 11.85 1.74 -9.72
CA THR A 343 12.07 2.90 -10.59
C THR A 343 12.14 4.20 -9.80
N THR A 344 13.07 5.09 -10.15
CA THR A 344 13.19 6.44 -9.58
C THR A 344 12.00 7.35 -9.88
N THR A 345 11.28 7.08 -10.97
CA THR A 345 10.19 7.92 -11.52
C THR A 345 8.77 7.43 -11.18
N GLY A 346 8.64 6.42 -10.31
CA GLY A 346 7.35 5.90 -9.87
C GLY A 346 7.48 5.12 -8.56
N SER A 347 6.43 5.15 -7.74
CA SER A 347 6.35 4.42 -6.46
C SER A 347 6.27 2.89 -6.63
N ASP A 348 6.12 2.42 -7.87
CA ASP A 348 5.81 1.04 -8.23
C ASP A 348 7.03 0.12 -8.27
N THR A 349 6.90 -1.03 -7.61
CA THR A 349 7.84 -2.15 -7.66
C THR A 349 7.07 -3.47 -7.79
N ASP A 350 7.72 -4.51 -8.30
CA ASP A 350 7.13 -5.83 -8.49
C ASP A 350 7.11 -6.66 -7.19
N PHE A 351 7.60 -6.12 -6.06
CA PHE A 351 7.63 -6.81 -4.77
C PHE A 351 6.22 -7.19 -4.30
N THR A 352 5.92 -8.48 -4.34
CA THR A 352 4.58 -9.04 -4.11
C THR A 352 4.62 -10.10 -3.00
N PRO A 353 4.08 -9.80 -1.80
CA PRO A 353 3.87 -10.80 -0.76
C PRO A 353 2.81 -11.83 -1.21
N ILE A 354 3.13 -13.13 -1.12
CA ILE A 354 2.19 -14.19 -1.48
C ILE A 354 1.39 -14.60 -0.25
N SER A 355 0.15 -14.15 -0.16
CA SER A 355 -0.68 -14.36 1.03
C SER A 355 -1.19 -15.80 1.18
N SER A 356 -1.19 -16.59 0.09
CA SER A 356 -1.66 -17.97 0.05
C SER A 356 -0.68 -19.00 0.61
N LEU A 357 0.60 -18.64 0.84
CA LEU A 357 1.58 -19.52 1.47
C LEU A 357 2.59 -18.74 2.32
N ARG A 358 2.88 -19.21 3.54
CA ARG A 358 3.72 -18.48 4.51
C ARG A 358 5.18 -18.41 4.04
N GLY A 359 5.81 -17.27 4.27
CA GLY A 359 7.24 -17.06 3.96
C GLY A 359 7.55 -16.77 2.49
N VAL A 360 6.53 -16.76 1.62
CA VAL A 360 6.69 -16.61 0.18
C VAL A 360 6.55 -15.16 -0.29
N TYR A 361 7.53 -14.70 -1.07
CA TYR A 361 7.52 -13.37 -1.71
C TYR A 361 8.09 -13.47 -3.12
N LEU A 362 7.48 -12.74 -4.06
CA LEU A 362 7.97 -12.53 -5.42
C LEU A 362 8.54 -11.12 -5.55
N THR A 363 9.56 -10.93 -6.40
CA THR A 363 9.92 -9.60 -6.91
C THR A 363 10.73 -9.72 -8.22
N SER A 364 11.05 -8.59 -8.83
CA SER A 364 11.91 -8.49 -10.01
C SER A 364 13.30 -7.92 -9.65
N ILE A 365 14.34 -8.46 -10.29
CA ILE A 365 15.70 -7.91 -10.29
C ILE A 365 16.08 -7.45 -11.69
N LEU A 366 17.01 -6.49 -11.77
CA LEU A 366 17.69 -6.13 -13.01
C LEU A 366 19.06 -6.80 -13.03
N THR A 367 19.31 -7.68 -13.98
CA THR A 367 20.59 -8.40 -14.13
C THR A 367 21.73 -7.47 -14.54
N GLN A 368 22.96 -8.00 -14.68
CA GLN A 368 24.12 -7.21 -15.15
C GLN A 368 24.07 -6.95 -16.67
N ASP A 369 23.42 -7.82 -17.44
CA ASP A 369 23.15 -7.66 -18.88
C ASP A 369 21.94 -6.75 -19.16
N GLY A 370 21.20 -6.33 -18.13
CA GLY A 370 20.08 -5.40 -18.24
C GLY A 370 18.74 -6.06 -18.58
N SER A 371 18.63 -7.38 -18.44
CA SER A 371 17.38 -8.12 -18.46
C SER A 371 16.66 -8.05 -17.10
N VAL A 372 15.34 -8.19 -17.11
CA VAL A 372 14.51 -8.22 -15.89
C VAL A 372 14.12 -9.66 -15.58
N GLU A 373 14.56 -10.16 -14.43
CA GLU A 373 14.28 -11.53 -13.98
C GLU A 373 13.39 -11.54 -12.74
N THR A 374 12.41 -12.44 -12.71
CA THR A 374 11.57 -12.65 -11.52
C THR A 374 12.23 -13.66 -10.59
N VAL A 375 12.37 -13.27 -9.32
CA VAL A 375 12.89 -14.12 -8.25
C VAL A 375 11.82 -14.37 -7.17
N ILE A 376 11.89 -15.54 -6.56
CA ILE A 376 11.04 -15.99 -5.47
C ILE A 376 11.91 -16.34 -4.25
N THR A 377 11.40 -16.05 -3.06
CA THR A 377 11.87 -16.61 -1.80
C THR A 377 10.74 -17.40 -1.15
N PHE A 378 11.08 -18.44 -0.39
CA PHE A 378 10.15 -19.25 0.40
C PHE A 378 10.44 -19.19 1.90
N ASP A 379 11.49 -18.49 2.30
CA ASP A 379 12.08 -18.44 3.64
C ASP A 379 12.26 -16.98 4.12
N GLN A 380 11.25 -16.13 3.82
CA GLN A 380 11.23 -14.70 4.18
C GLN A 380 12.44 -13.90 3.70
N GLY A 381 12.97 -14.23 2.52
CA GLY A 381 14.12 -13.53 1.93
C GLY A 381 15.45 -13.93 2.54
N ALA A 382 15.56 -15.12 3.15
CA ALA A 382 16.86 -15.69 3.48
C ALA A 382 17.56 -16.18 2.22
N ASN A 383 16.85 -16.85 1.32
CA ASN A 383 17.33 -17.27 0.01
C ASN A 383 16.35 -16.85 -1.09
N TRP A 384 16.90 -16.42 -2.22
CA TRP A 384 16.16 -16.04 -3.43
C TRP A 384 16.61 -16.92 -4.59
N GLN A 385 15.67 -17.35 -5.41
CA GLN A 385 15.92 -18.19 -6.59
C GLN A 385 15.02 -17.76 -7.75
N THR A 386 15.41 -18.07 -8.99
CA THR A 386 14.56 -17.84 -10.16
C THR A 386 13.37 -18.80 -10.18
N LEU A 387 12.30 -18.41 -10.89
CA LEU A 387 11.12 -19.25 -11.04
C LEU A 387 11.39 -20.46 -11.94
N ARG A 388 10.93 -21.64 -11.51
CA ARG A 388 10.99 -22.86 -12.32
C ARG A 388 10.06 -22.71 -13.54
N ARG A 389 10.54 -23.19 -14.68
CA ARG A 389 9.76 -23.22 -15.93
C ARG A 389 8.50 -24.09 -15.79
N PRO A 390 7.38 -23.75 -16.46
CA PRO A 390 6.22 -24.63 -16.57
C PRO A 390 6.57 -25.94 -17.28
N GLU A 391 6.03 -27.07 -16.83
CA GLU A 391 6.39 -28.42 -17.35
C GLU A 391 6.19 -28.58 -18.88
N ASN A 392 5.33 -27.77 -19.50
CA ASN A 392 4.99 -27.84 -20.92
C ASN A 392 5.80 -26.86 -21.81
N SER A 393 6.79 -26.14 -21.28
CA SER A 393 7.62 -25.24 -22.10
C SER A 393 8.46 -26.01 -23.13
N HIS A 394 8.62 -25.45 -24.33
CA HIS A 394 9.26 -26.16 -25.46
C HIS A 394 10.79 -26.12 -25.40
N CYS A 395 11.39 -25.18 -24.66
CA CYS A 395 12.84 -25.11 -24.45
C CYS A 395 13.22 -25.36 -22.99
N ASP A 396 14.35 -26.02 -22.78
CA ASP A 396 14.89 -26.34 -21.45
C ASP A 396 15.54 -25.13 -20.73
N THR A 397 15.74 -24.02 -21.43
CA THR A 397 16.48 -22.82 -20.95
C THR A 397 15.59 -21.62 -20.60
N GLU A 398 14.27 -21.72 -20.77
CA GLU A 398 13.36 -20.59 -20.57
C GLU A 398 12.86 -20.52 -19.12
N THR A 399 13.08 -19.40 -18.44
CA THR A 399 12.51 -19.07 -17.14
C THR A 399 11.11 -18.47 -17.27
N LEU A 400 10.31 -18.56 -16.20
CA LEU A 400 9.04 -17.85 -16.09
C LEU A 400 9.27 -16.46 -15.49
N HIS A 401 8.81 -15.42 -16.18
CA HIS A 401 8.82 -14.04 -15.69
C HIS A 401 7.37 -13.65 -15.37
N ILE A 402 7.17 -12.98 -14.24
CA ILE A 402 5.86 -12.53 -13.78
C ILE A 402 5.73 -11.03 -14.01
N HIS A 403 4.62 -10.63 -14.60
CA HIS A 403 4.28 -9.24 -14.83
C HIS A 403 3.50 -8.68 -13.63
N ALA A 404 4.11 -7.74 -12.92
CA ALA A 404 3.48 -6.95 -11.87
C ALA A 404 3.57 -5.44 -12.18
N SER A 405 3.64 -4.59 -11.17
CA SER A 405 3.46 -3.14 -11.26
C SER A 405 4.37 -2.47 -12.29
N TYR A 406 5.66 -2.84 -12.35
CA TYR A 406 6.61 -2.31 -13.34
C TYR A 406 6.19 -2.58 -14.79
N SER A 407 5.58 -3.74 -15.04
CA SER A 407 5.07 -4.05 -16.38
C SER A 407 3.87 -3.16 -16.74
N THR A 408 3.05 -2.77 -15.76
CA THR A 408 1.92 -1.86 -15.98
C THR A 408 2.37 -0.41 -16.20
N THR A 409 3.40 0.07 -15.49
CA THR A 409 3.96 1.42 -15.70
C THR A 409 4.64 1.55 -17.07
N MET A 410 5.29 0.47 -17.53
CA MET A 410 5.80 0.33 -18.90
C MET A 410 4.70 0.16 -19.97
N LYS A 411 3.42 0.25 -19.60
CA LYS A 411 2.24 0.18 -20.48
C LYS A 411 2.13 -1.13 -21.27
N MET A 412 2.63 -2.22 -20.69
CA MET A 412 2.46 -3.56 -21.22
C MET A 412 1.00 -4.01 -21.08
N ASN A 413 0.60 -5.02 -21.85
CA ASN A 413 -0.79 -5.46 -21.90
C ASN A 413 -1.19 -6.37 -20.70
N VAL A 414 -1.01 -5.84 -19.49
CA VAL A 414 -1.16 -6.54 -18.20
C VAL A 414 -2.38 -5.95 -17.48
N PRO A 415 -3.57 -6.57 -17.57
CA PRO A 415 -4.79 -5.98 -17.06
C PRO A 415 -4.98 -6.08 -15.53
N ILE A 416 -4.36 -7.07 -14.89
CA ILE A 416 -4.43 -7.32 -13.44
C ILE A 416 -3.05 -7.84 -12.96
N LEU A 417 -2.64 -7.39 -11.78
CA LEU A 417 -1.43 -7.81 -11.07
C LEU A 417 -1.53 -9.27 -10.56
N PRO A 418 -0.48 -9.86 -9.99
CA PRO A 418 -0.56 -11.18 -9.36
C PRO A 418 -1.56 -11.22 -8.20
N VAL A 419 -2.43 -12.22 -8.17
CA VAL A 419 -3.47 -12.41 -7.16
C VAL A 419 -3.19 -13.68 -6.35
N SER A 420 -3.09 -13.52 -5.03
CA SER A 420 -3.05 -14.60 -4.04
C SER A 420 -3.99 -14.25 -2.88
N GLN A 421 -4.54 -15.26 -2.20
CA GLN A 421 -5.46 -15.06 -1.06
C GLN A 421 -5.21 -16.08 0.04
N ALA A 422 -5.18 -15.64 1.30
CA ALA A 422 -4.84 -16.48 2.45
C ALA A 422 -5.81 -17.64 2.75
N ASN A 423 -7.05 -17.57 2.24
CA ASN A 423 -8.02 -18.67 2.28
C ASN A 423 -7.86 -19.66 1.10
N ALA A 424 -7.23 -19.27 0.00
CA ALA A 424 -6.95 -20.10 -1.17
C ALA A 424 -5.50 -20.64 -1.11
N VAL A 425 -5.25 -21.56 -0.18
CA VAL A 425 -3.91 -22.05 0.20
C VAL A 425 -3.11 -22.55 -1.00
N GLY A 426 -1.88 -22.04 -1.16
CA GLY A 426 -0.96 -22.36 -2.25
C GLY A 426 -1.30 -21.72 -3.60
N LEU A 427 -2.49 -21.11 -3.77
CA LEU A 427 -2.93 -20.61 -5.06
C LEU A 427 -2.35 -19.23 -5.38
N ILE A 428 -1.80 -19.08 -6.58
CA ILE A 428 -1.36 -17.81 -7.18
C ILE A 428 -1.87 -17.78 -8.63
N LEU A 429 -2.49 -16.66 -9.04
CA LEU A 429 -2.73 -16.34 -10.46
C LEU A 429 -1.89 -15.13 -10.85
N ALA A 430 -1.21 -15.20 -11.99
CA ALA A 430 -0.39 -14.10 -12.47
C ALA A 430 -0.34 -14.03 -13.99
N HIS A 431 -0.17 -12.82 -14.54
CA HIS A 431 0.29 -12.67 -15.91
C HIS A 431 1.79 -12.97 -15.98
N GLY A 432 2.24 -13.68 -17.01
CA GLY A 432 3.64 -14.04 -17.18
C GLY A 432 4.06 -14.24 -18.62
N SER A 433 5.36 -14.36 -18.82
CA SER A 433 6.01 -14.67 -20.09
C SER A 433 7.13 -15.70 -19.89
N VAL A 434 7.39 -16.49 -20.93
CA VAL A 434 8.38 -17.58 -20.95
C VAL A 434 9.12 -17.48 -22.28
N GLY A 435 10.42 -17.19 -22.25
CA GLY A 435 11.26 -17.10 -23.44
C GLY A 435 11.24 -15.75 -24.16
N ASP A 436 11.22 -15.80 -25.50
CA ASP A 436 11.55 -14.68 -26.40
C ASP A 436 10.70 -13.40 -26.22
N ALA A 437 11.28 -12.26 -26.65
CA ALA A 437 10.71 -10.91 -26.54
C ALA A 437 9.31 -10.69 -27.15
N GLU A 438 8.80 -11.60 -27.99
CA GLU A 438 7.43 -11.56 -28.48
C GLU A 438 6.43 -12.00 -27.40
N SER A 439 6.80 -12.96 -26.53
CA SER A 439 6.00 -13.39 -25.38
C SER A 439 5.83 -12.26 -24.35
N THR A 440 6.83 -11.40 -24.23
CA THR A 440 6.85 -10.21 -23.36
C THR A 440 5.79 -9.18 -23.76
N LEU A 441 5.37 -9.11 -25.03
CA LEU A 441 4.41 -8.11 -25.51
C LEU A 441 2.94 -8.49 -25.28
N SER A 442 2.64 -9.77 -25.11
CA SER A 442 1.27 -10.29 -24.89
C SER A 442 1.31 -11.43 -23.88
N PRO A 443 1.25 -11.13 -22.57
CA PRO A 443 1.43 -12.13 -21.53
C PRO A 443 0.28 -13.14 -21.50
N ASP A 444 0.63 -14.37 -21.15
CA ASP A 444 -0.31 -15.44 -20.82
C ASP A 444 -0.64 -15.43 -19.32
N VAL A 445 -1.68 -16.14 -18.90
CA VAL A 445 -2.01 -16.34 -17.47
C VAL A 445 -1.46 -17.67 -16.98
N TYR A 446 -0.64 -17.59 -15.94
CA TYR A 446 -0.08 -18.72 -15.22
C TYR A 446 -0.74 -18.89 -13.86
N VAL A 447 -0.85 -20.14 -13.44
CA VAL A 447 -1.33 -20.52 -12.11
C VAL A 447 -0.26 -21.35 -11.41
N SER A 448 -0.05 -21.09 -10.13
CA SER A 448 0.61 -22.02 -9.21
C SER A 448 -0.41 -22.46 -8.16
N ASP A 449 -0.42 -23.73 -7.82
CA ASP A 449 -1.23 -24.29 -6.75
C ASP A 449 -0.39 -24.74 -5.53
N ASP A 450 0.91 -24.51 -5.53
CA ASP A 450 1.84 -24.93 -4.46
C ASP A 450 2.60 -23.77 -3.81
N GLY A 451 2.22 -22.52 -4.10
CA GLY A 451 2.85 -21.31 -3.60
C GLY A 451 4.05 -20.84 -4.42
N GLY A 452 4.15 -21.25 -5.69
CA GLY A 452 5.15 -20.76 -6.65
C GLY A 452 6.34 -21.69 -6.89
N TYR A 453 6.32 -22.92 -6.35
CA TYR A 453 7.34 -23.94 -6.63
C TYR A 453 7.17 -24.53 -8.03
N SER A 454 5.92 -24.69 -8.48
CA SER A 454 5.57 -25.09 -9.85
C SER A 454 4.47 -24.20 -10.43
N TRP A 455 4.44 -24.11 -11.75
CA TRP A 455 3.55 -23.24 -12.51
C TRP A 455 2.98 -23.97 -13.72
N LEU A 456 1.71 -23.70 -14.03
CA LEU A 456 1.01 -24.18 -15.22
C LEU A 456 0.49 -23.01 -16.04
N LEU A 457 0.55 -23.13 -17.37
CA LEU A 457 -0.13 -22.22 -18.30
C LEU A 457 -1.63 -22.48 -18.23
N ALA A 458 -2.40 -21.54 -17.68
CA ALA A 458 -3.83 -21.69 -17.44
C ALA A 458 -4.67 -21.13 -18.60
N LEU A 459 -4.34 -19.93 -19.09
CA LEU A 459 -5.04 -19.28 -20.19
C LEU A 459 -4.05 -18.57 -21.13
N LYS A 460 -4.28 -18.71 -22.43
CA LYS A 460 -3.52 -17.98 -23.46
C LYS A 460 -4.06 -16.57 -23.66
N GLY A 461 -3.18 -15.59 -23.71
CA GLY A 461 -3.46 -14.15 -23.76
C GLY A 461 -3.90 -13.56 -22.41
N PRO A 462 -3.90 -12.22 -22.30
CA PRO A 462 -4.23 -11.53 -21.06
C PRO A 462 -5.70 -11.66 -20.69
N HIS A 463 -5.97 -11.82 -19.40
CA HIS A 463 -7.32 -11.95 -18.86
C HIS A 463 -7.50 -11.14 -17.59
N HIS A 464 -8.70 -10.64 -17.37
CA HIS A 464 -9.14 -10.31 -16.01
C HIS A 464 -9.51 -11.62 -15.32
N TYR A 465 -9.01 -11.87 -14.10
CA TYR A 465 -9.30 -13.07 -13.32
C TYR A 465 -9.58 -12.75 -11.85
N ALA A 466 -10.32 -13.63 -11.17
CA ALA A 466 -10.56 -13.56 -9.73
C ALA A 466 -10.66 -14.96 -9.08
N ILE A 467 -10.28 -15.02 -7.81
CA ILE A 467 -10.47 -16.18 -6.93
C ILE A 467 -11.81 -16.02 -6.21
N LEU A 468 -12.66 -17.03 -6.26
CA LEU A 468 -13.94 -17.12 -5.55
C LEU A 468 -13.95 -18.37 -4.64
N ASP A 469 -14.87 -18.39 -3.67
CA ASP A 469 -15.09 -19.51 -2.74
C ASP A 469 -13.81 -20.13 -2.15
N SER A 470 -12.88 -19.28 -1.70
CA SER A 470 -11.60 -19.67 -1.09
C SER A 470 -10.73 -20.58 -1.98
N GLY A 471 -10.79 -20.40 -3.30
CA GLY A 471 -10.05 -21.21 -4.29
C GLY A 471 -10.87 -22.32 -4.95
N GLY A 472 -12.07 -22.61 -4.45
CA GLY A 472 -12.97 -23.61 -5.05
C GLY A 472 -13.49 -23.24 -6.45
N LEU A 473 -13.42 -21.96 -6.82
CA LEU A 473 -13.84 -21.46 -8.13
C LEU A 473 -12.91 -20.34 -8.60
N LEU A 474 -12.33 -20.51 -9.79
CA LEU A 474 -11.61 -19.46 -10.50
C LEU A 474 -12.46 -18.97 -11.67
N VAL A 475 -12.45 -17.67 -11.92
CA VAL A 475 -13.19 -17.03 -13.02
C VAL A 475 -12.27 -16.12 -13.82
N ALA A 476 -12.47 -16.04 -15.13
CA ALA A 476 -11.69 -15.19 -16.02
C ALA A 476 -12.50 -14.66 -17.22
N VAL A 477 -12.19 -13.44 -17.66
CA VAL A 477 -12.72 -12.78 -18.86
C VAL A 477 -11.55 -12.29 -19.71
N GLU A 478 -11.60 -12.56 -21.01
CA GLU A 478 -10.53 -12.18 -21.95
C GLU A 478 -10.35 -10.66 -22.02
N HIS A 479 -9.11 -10.19 -21.88
CA HIS A 479 -8.79 -8.78 -22.03
C HIS A 479 -8.59 -8.44 -23.51
N THR A 480 -9.64 -7.92 -24.14
CA THR A 480 -9.65 -7.59 -25.56
C THR A 480 -10.38 -6.28 -25.83
N ASN A 481 -9.94 -5.56 -26.86
CA ASN A 481 -10.64 -4.39 -27.35
C ASN A 481 -12.02 -4.73 -27.94
N SER A 482 -12.24 -5.98 -28.36
CA SER A 482 -13.51 -6.46 -28.95
C SER A 482 -14.63 -6.55 -27.89
N PRO A 483 -15.92 -6.49 -28.30
CA PRO A 483 -17.01 -6.80 -27.38
C PRO A 483 -16.92 -8.26 -26.92
N VAL A 484 -17.01 -8.51 -25.61
CA VAL A 484 -17.00 -9.86 -25.04
C VAL A 484 -18.40 -10.26 -24.59
N ASN A 485 -18.68 -11.55 -24.69
CA ASN A 485 -19.89 -12.17 -24.15
C ASN A 485 -19.63 -13.50 -23.44
N GLN A 486 -18.37 -13.90 -23.33
CA GLN A 486 -17.96 -15.16 -22.73
C GLN A 486 -17.18 -14.92 -21.43
N ILE A 487 -17.47 -15.77 -20.43
CA ILE A 487 -16.70 -15.90 -19.20
C ILE A 487 -16.14 -17.33 -19.16
N LYS A 488 -14.91 -17.47 -18.69
CA LYS A 488 -14.24 -18.75 -18.44
C LYS A 488 -14.27 -19.02 -16.94
N PHE A 489 -14.44 -20.28 -16.53
CA PHE A 489 -14.35 -20.68 -15.13
C PHE A 489 -13.69 -22.04 -14.96
N SER A 490 -13.05 -22.27 -13.82
CA SER A 490 -12.41 -23.52 -13.41
C SER A 490 -12.81 -23.86 -11.97
N THR A 491 -13.01 -25.15 -11.68
CA THR A 491 -13.29 -25.67 -10.33
C THR A 491 -12.21 -26.64 -9.87
N ASP A 492 -11.03 -26.60 -10.50
CA ASP A 492 -9.92 -27.54 -10.33
C ASP A 492 -8.57 -26.82 -10.26
N GLU A 493 -8.57 -25.64 -9.62
CA GLU A 493 -7.39 -24.78 -9.43
C GLU A 493 -6.70 -24.39 -10.76
N GLY A 494 -7.49 -24.14 -11.81
CA GLY A 494 -7.02 -23.58 -13.08
C GLY A 494 -6.52 -24.60 -14.11
N GLN A 495 -6.66 -25.90 -13.85
CA GLN A 495 -6.19 -26.96 -14.77
C GLN A 495 -7.12 -27.22 -15.96
N CYS A 496 -8.44 -27.15 -15.76
CA CYS A 496 -9.45 -27.25 -16.81
C CYS A 496 -10.38 -26.02 -16.76
N TRP A 497 -10.55 -25.37 -17.91
CA TRP A 497 -11.41 -24.19 -18.05
C TRP A 497 -12.64 -24.48 -18.90
N HIS A 498 -13.78 -23.98 -18.44
CA HIS A 498 -15.08 -24.06 -19.12
C HIS A 498 -15.53 -22.67 -19.55
N THR A 499 -15.89 -22.52 -20.82
CA THR A 499 -16.38 -21.25 -21.38
C THR A 499 -17.91 -21.21 -21.37
N TYR A 500 -18.49 -20.13 -20.86
CA TYR A 500 -19.93 -19.89 -20.84
C TYR A 500 -20.28 -18.54 -21.48
N ASN A 501 -21.34 -18.50 -22.30
CA ASN A 501 -21.84 -17.27 -22.93
C ASN A 501 -22.84 -16.55 -22.01
N PHE A 502 -22.40 -15.49 -21.32
CA PHE A 502 -23.22 -14.76 -20.34
C PHE A 502 -24.21 -13.77 -20.98
N THR A 503 -24.12 -13.48 -22.28
CA THR A 503 -25.05 -12.56 -22.95
C THR A 503 -25.15 -12.76 -24.46
N ASN A 504 -26.36 -12.64 -25.01
CA ASN A 504 -26.56 -12.56 -26.47
C ASN A 504 -26.30 -11.16 -27.05
N ASP A 505 -26.03 -10.16 -26.20
CA ASP A 505 -25.78 -8.77 -26.54
C ASP A 505 -24.40 -8.35 -25.97
N PRO A 506 -23.32 -8.54 -26.75
CA PRO A 506 -21.94 -8.40 -26.28
C PRO A 506 -21.60 -7.04 -25.65
N LEU A 507 -20.78 -7.08 -24.61
CA LEU A 507 -20.39 -5.94 -23.78
C LEU A 507 -19.00 -5.43 -24.20
N ARG A 508 -18.80 -4.12 -24.38
CA ARG A 508 -17.44 -3.55 -24.35
C ARG A 508 -16.99 -3.58 -22.90
N PHE A 509 -16.22 -4.58 -22.53
CA PHE A 509 -15.78 -4.85 -21.17
C PHE A 509 -14.84 -3.74 -20.67
N SER A 510 -14.95 -3.41 -19.38
CA SER A 510 -14.12 -2.39 -18.72
C SER A 510 -13.40 -2.94 -17.49
N GLY A 511 -13.94 -3.99 -16.85
CA GLY A 511 -13.39 -4.60 -15.65
C GLY A 511 -14.37 -5.56 -15.00
N MET A 512 -13.89 -6.34 -14.02
CA MET A 512 -14.70 -7.21 -13.19
C MET A 512 -14.34 -7.05 -11.73
N ASP A 513 -15.30 -7.32 -10.85
CA ASP A 513 -15.12 -7.18 -9.41
C ASP A 513 -15.94 -8.25 -8.65
N SER A 514 -15.49 -8.58 -7.44
CA SER A 514 -16.10 -9.54 -6.52
C SER A 514 -15.87 -9.07 -5.09
N GLU A 515 -16.75 -9.46 -4.17
CA GLU A 515 -16.60 -9.11 -2.75
C GLU A 515 -15.18 -9.44 -2.22
N PRO A 516 -14.49 -8.48 -1.57
CA PRO A 516 -13.15 -8.67 -1.04
C PRO A 516 -13.01 -9.90 -0.12
N GLY A 517 -11.81 -10.50 -0.11
CA GLY A 517 -11.50 -11.71 0.66
C GLY A 517 -11.91 -13.03 -0.01
N SER A 518 -12.40 -13.00 -1.25
CA SER A 518 -12.60 -14.20 -2.10
C SER A 518 -13.49 -15.30 -1.49
N ARG A 519 -14.44 -14.94 -0.62
CA ARG A 519 -15.43 -15.85 -0.01
C ARG A 519 -16.76 -15.92 -0.76
N SER A 520 -17.01 -14.95 -1.64
CA SER A 520 -18.25 -14.85 -2.42
C SER A 520 -18.27 -15.85 -3.59
N MET A 521 -19.48 -16.18 -4.03
CA MET A 521 -19.77 -16.90 -5.28
C MET A 521 -20.37 -15.98 -6.37
N ASN A 522 -20.34 -14.66 -6.12
CA ASN A 522 -20.84 -13.64 -7.03
C ASN A 522 -19.67 -12.85 -7.64
N VAL A 523 -19.71 -12.66 -8.96
CA VAL A 523 -18.80 -11.76 -9.71
C VAL A 523 -19.62 -10.81 -10.57
N SER A 524 -19.22 -9.54 -10.61
CA SER A 524 -19.85 -8.46 -11.37
C SER A 524 -18.98 -8.05 -12.56
N LEU A 525 -19.49 -8.21 -13.78
CA LEU A 525 -18.81 -7.79 -15.01
C LEU A 525 -19.30 -6.40 -15.43
N TRP A 526 -18.37 -5.45 -15.57
CA TRP A 526 -18.66 -4.04 -15.88
C TRP A 526 -18.27 -3.68 -17.31
N GLY A 527 -19.08 -2.82 -17.95
CA GLY A 527 -18.76 -2.31 -19.27
C GLY A 527 -19.88 -1.51 -19.90
N TYR A 528 -19.82 -1.35 -21.23
CA TYR A 528 -20.70 -0.47 -21.98
C TYR A 528 -21.43 -1.18 -23.12
N ARG A 529 -22.64 -0.71 -23.42
CA ARG A 529 -23.39 -1.04 -24.65
C ARG A 529 -23.83 0.22 -25.39
N ASN A 530 -24.21 0.06 -26.66
CA ASN A 530 -24.76 1.13 -27.53
C ASN A 530 -23.85 2.38 -27.61
N ASN A 531 -22.73 2.29 -28.33
CA ASN A 531 -21.78 3.38 -28.58
C ASN A 531 -21.35 4.12 -27.29
N PHE A 532 -20.90 3.37 -26.29
CA PHE A 532 -20.37 3.92 -25.01
C PHE A 532 -21.33 4.86 -24.27
N SER A 533 -22.64 4.74 -24.48
CA SER A 533 -23.63 5.70 -23.97
C SER A 533 -24.30 5.32 -22.65
N LYS A 534 -24.13 4.06 -22.18
CA LYS A 534 -24.65 3.57 -20.90
C LYS A 534 -23.73 2.52 -20.30
N TRP A 535 -23.44 2.66 -19.00
CA TRP A 535 -22.89 1.59 -18.18
C TRP A 535 -23.89 0.44 -18.02
N VAL A 536 -23.38 -0.78 -18.10
CA VAL A 536 -24.09 -2.03 -17.82
C VAL A 536 -23.21 -2.86 -16.90
N VAL A 537 -23.84 -3.45 -15.88
CA VAL A 537 -23.23 -4.48 -15.02
C VAL A 537 -24.01 -5.77 -15.16
N ILE A 538 -23.29 -6.89 -15.24
CA ILE A 538 -23.83 -8.24 -15.32
C ILE A 538 -23.23 -9.05 -14.19
N THR A 539 -24.06 -9.38 -13.21
CA THR A 539 -23.65 -10.11 -12.01
C THR A 539 -24.04 -11.57 -12.14
N ILE A 540 -23.08 -12.45 -11.90
CA ILE A 540 -23.17 -13.90 -12.09
C ILE A 540 -23.13 -14.56 -10.72
N ASP A 541 -24.14 -15.37 -10.40
CA ASP A 541 -24.26 -16.11 -9.15
C ASP A 541 -23.92 -17.59 -9.37
N PHE A 542 -22.67 -17.96 -9.12
CA PHE A 542 -22.19 -19.33 -9.35
C PHE A 542 -22.76 -20.35 -8.36
N ARG A 543 -23.33 -19.93 -7.22
CA ARG A 543 -23.92 -20.89 -6.25
C ARG A 543 -25.16 -21.59 -6.81
N LYS A 544 -25.75 -21.04 -7.86
CA LYS A 544 -26.86 -21.67 -8.59
C LYS A 544 -26.39 -22.70 -9.63
N LEU A 545 -25.12 -22.66 -10.03
CA LEU A 545 -24.45 -23.67 -10.85
C LEU A 545 -23.84 -24.76 -9.95
N LEU A 546 -23.09 -24.34 -8.94
CA LEU A 546 -22.42 -25.18 -7.94
C LEU A 546 -23.26 -25.17 -6.66
N GLY A 547 -24.23 -26.07 -6.58
CA GLY A 547 -25.20 -26.13 -5.48
C GLY A 547 -24.90 -27.15 -4.39
N ARG A 548 -23.75 -27.85 -4.45
CA ARG A 548 -23.33 -28.84 -3.45
C ARG A 548 -22.32 -28.21 -2.51
N ASP A 549 -22.60 -28.17 -1.22
CA ASP A 549 -21.61 -27.78 -0.21
C ASP A 549 -20.60 -28.92 0.03
N CYS A 550 -19.34 -28.59 0.35
CA CYS A 550 -18.28 -29.57 0.55
C CYS A 550 -18.43 -30.36 1.86
N THR A 551 -17.87 -31.57 1.88
CA THR A 551 -17.86 -32.51 3.00
C THR A 551 -16.42 -32.96 3.30
N GLU A 552 -16.17 -33.59 4.44
CA GLU A 552 -14.83 -34.07 4.83
C GLU A 552 -14.14 -34.95 3.77
N GLY A 553 -14.91 -35.72 2.99
CA GLY A 553 -14.39 -36.56 1.90
C GLY A 553 -13.86 -35.79 0.69
N ASP A 554 -14.31 -34.55 0.50
CA ASP A 554 -13.89 -33.67 -0.59
C ASP A 554 -12.51 -33.03 -0.34
N TYR A 555 -11.97 -33.14 0.88
CA TYR A 555 -10.65 -32.61 1.25
C TYR A 555 -9.55 -33.66 1.22
N VAL A 556 -8.30 -33.21 1.09
CA VAL A 556 -7.07 -34.01 1.13
C VAL A 556 -6.00 -33.30 1.96
N GLU A 557 -5.19 -34.07 2.68
CA GLU A 557 -4.01 -33.53 3.36
C GLU A 557 -2.90 -33.19 2.34
N TRP A 558 -2.42 -31.95 2.40
CA TRP A 558 -1.33 -31.44 1.57
C TRP A 558 -0.23 -30.85 2.45
N LEU A 559 1.00 -31.30 2.24
CA LEU A 559 2.19 -30.80 2.95
C LEU A 559 2.73 -29.58 2.20
N ALA A 560 2.69 -28.41 2.85
CA ALA A 560 3.27 -27.19 2.31
C ALA A 560 4.79 -27.28 2.20
N HIS A 561 5.36 -26.57 1.23
CA HIS A 561 6.80 -26.55 0.94
C HIS A 561 7.43 -27.94 0.71
N SER A 562 6.61 -28.95 0.36
CA SER A 562 7.08 -30.27 -0.05
C SER A 562 7.59 -30.20 -1.49
N ALA A 563 8.91 -30.25 -1.65
CA ALA A 563 9.58 -30.12 -2.95
C ALA A 563 10.51 -31.30 -3.24
N ASP A 564 11.01 -31.97 -2.20
CA ASP A 564 11.88 -33.15 -2.29
C ASP A 564 11.41 -34.23 -1.30
N ILE A 565 10.53 -35.11 -1.78
CA ILE A 565 9.83 -36.18 -1.03
C ILE A 565 10.78 -37.12 -0.25
N SER A 566 12.08 -37.10 -0.55
CA SER A 566 13.12 -37.94 0.05
C SER A 566 13.83 -37.33 1.28
N GLY A 567 13.53 -36.09 1.67
CA GLY A 567 14.18 -35.41 2.80
C GLY A 567 13.47 -35.53 4.15
N ALA A 568 14.22 -35.78 5.24
CA ALA A 568 13.66 -35.68 6.60
C ALA A 568 13.13 -34.26 6.91
N ASN A 569 13.76 -33.25 6.34
CA ASN A 569 13.41 -31.84 6.46
C ASN A 569 12.43 -31.34 5.38
N ASP A 570 11.89 -32.22 4.53
CA ASP A 570 10.92 -31.82 3.49
C ASP A 570 9.69 -31.14 4.11
N GLY A 571 9.27 -30.00 3.56
CA GLY A 571 8.22 -29.15 4.11
C GLY A 571 8.57 -28.37 5.39
N CYS A 572 9.81 -28.41 5.90
CA CYS A 572 10.24 -27.54 7.01
C CYS A 572 10.54 -26.13 6.50
N VAL A 573 9.74 -25.15 6.92
CA VAL A 573 9.97 -23.72 6.66
C VAL A 573 9.71 -22.93 7.94
N LEU A 574 10.63 -22.05 8.31
CA LEU A 574 10.58 -21.25 9.54
C LEU A 574 10.39 -22.13 10.79
N GLY A 575 11.10 -23.26 10.83
CA GLY A 575 11.11 -24.19 11.96
C GLY A 575 9.92 -25.13 12.16
N PHE A 576 8.96 -25.20 11.23
CA PHE A 576 7.90 -26.21 11.28
C PHE A 576 7.38 -26.61 9.91
N LYS A 577 6.70 -27.77 9.85
CA LYS A 577 5.92 -28.20 8.69
C LYS A 577 4.45 -27.85 8.88
N GLU A 578 3.81 -27.37 7.81
CA GLU A 578 2.38 -27.09 7.77
C GLU A 578 1.67 -28.11 6.87
N THR A 579 0.77 -28.91 7.43
CA THR A 579 -0.08 -29.83 6.67
C THR A 579 -1.51 -29.28 6.64
N PHE A 580 -1.96 -28.86 5.47
CA PHE A 580 -3.27 -28.26 5.25
C PHE A 580 -4.29 -29.31 4.81
N LEU A 581 -5.57 -29.12 5.15
CA LEU A 581 -6.68 -29.76 4.45
C LEU A 581 -7.10 -28.87 3.30
N ARG A 582 -6.81 -29.28 2.06
CA ARG A 582 -7.18 -28.57 0.83
C ARG A 582 -8.30 -29.29 0.10
N LEU A 583 -9.12 -28.53 -0.62
CA LEU A 583 -10.15 -29.10 -1.49
C LEU A 583 -9.47 -29.92 -2.59
N ARG A 584 -9.99 -31.12 -2.89
CA ARG A 584 -9.47 -31.92 -4.00
C ARG A 584 -9.86 -31.30 -5.34
N LYS A 585 -8.90 -31.27 -6.26
CA LYS A 585 -9.07 -30.80 -7.65
C LYS A 585 -10.20 -31.49 -8.43
N ASP A 586 -10.60 -32.71 -8.07
CA ASP A 586 -11.72 -33.44 -8.68
C ASP A 586 -13.07 -33.25 -7.97
N SER A 587 -13.08 -32.58 -6.82
CA SER A 587 -14.25 -32.46 -5.94
C SER A 587 -15.01 -31.16 -6.19
N VAL A 588 -15.97 -31.21 -7.11
CA VAL A 588 -16.84 -30.08 -7.43
C VAL A 588 -17.86 -29.84 -6.30
N CYS A 589 -17.58 -28.86 -5.45
CA CYS A 589 -18.46 -28.35 -4.38
C CYS A 589 -18.05 -26.94 -3.96
N CYS A 590 -18.85 -26.33 -3.08
CA CYS A 590 -18.58 -25.04 -2.47
C CYS A 590 -18.02 -25.20 -1.04
N ASN A 591 -16.89 -24.58 -0.76
CA ASN A 591 -16.33 -24.44 0.58
C ASN A 591 -17.27 -23.65 1.50
N GLY A 592 -17.90 -22.60 0.96
CA GLY A 592 -18.84 -21.75 1.67
C GLY A 592 -18.17 -20.60 2.43
N ARG A 593 -18.99 -19.60 2.82
CA ARG A 593 -18.50 -18.34 3.41
C ARG A 593 -17.72 -18.56 4.71
N ASP A 594 -18.20 -19.47 5.55
CA ASP A 594 -17.66 -19.75 6.88
C ASP A 594 -16.43 -20.69 6.84
N TYR A 595 -15.94 -21.04 5.64
CA TYR A 595 -14.74 -21.87 5.47
C TYR A 595 -13.52 -21.28 6.19
N ALA A 596 -12.92 -22.10 7.05
CA ALA A 596 -11.69 -21.79 7.76
C ALA A 596 -10.60 -22.79 7.35
N VAL A 597 -9.45 -22.26 6.96
CA VAL A 597 -8.28 -23.06 6.58
C VAL A 597 -7.86 -23.93 7.76
N THR A 598 -8.01 -25.25 7.63
CA THR A 598 -7.61 -26.20 8.65
C THR A 598 -6.20 -26.68 8.37
N LYS A 599 -5.31 -26.56 9.36
CA LYS A 599 -3.91 -26.99 9.27
C LYS A 599 -3.39 -27.62 10.54
N LYS A 600 -2.41 -28.52 10.39
CA LYS A 600 -1.64 -29.13 11.47
C LYS A 600 -0.20 -28.62 11.39
N LEU A 601 0.38 -28.30 12.55
CA LEU A 601 1.78 -27.88 12.67
C LEU A 601 2.59 -29.04 13.28
N SER A 602 3.79 -29.28 12.73
CA SER A 602 4.76 -30.21 13.32
C SER A 602 6.15 -29.55 13.39
N PRO A 603 6.80 -29.50 14.57
CA PRO A 603 8.06 -28.79 14.73
C PRO A 603 9.21 -29.47 13.98
N CYS A 604 10.17 -28.67 13.52
CA CYS A 604 11.38 -29.12 12.85
C CYS A 604 12.63 -28.83 13.69
N ALA A 605 13.68 -29.62 13.47
CA ALA A 605 15.02 -29.29 13.97
C ALA A 605 15.63 -28.20 13.10
N CYS A 606 16.40 -27.28 13.69
CA CYS A 606 16.99 -26.17 12.93
C CYS A 606 17.98 -26.67 11.86
N THR A 607 17.94 -26.03 10.71
CA THR A 607 18.83 -26.22 9.56
C THR A 607 19.55 -24.91 9.24
N VAL A 608 20.35 -24.86 8.17
CA VAL A 608 20.97 -23.60 7.69
C VAL A 608 19.94 -22.67 7.06
N ASN A 609 18.82 -23.20 6.55
CA ASN A 609 17.77 -22.43 5.87
C ASN A 609 16.87 -21.67 6.87
N ASP A 610 16.86 -22.06 8.15
CA ASP A 610 16.17 -21.37 9.25
C ASP A 610 16.93 -20.10 9.72
N TYR A 611 17.94 -19.67 8.96
CA TYR A 611 18.84 -18.54 9.27
C TYR A 611 19.07 -17.60 8.06
N HIS A 612 18.87 -16.31 8.29
CA HIS A 612 19.47 -15.26 7.46
C HIS A 612 20.98 -15.18 7.70
N CYS A 613 21.68 -14.50 6.79
CA CYS A 613 22.97 -13.94 7.15
C CYS A 613 22.79 -12.87 8.24
N ASP A 614 23.72 -12.85 9.20
CA ASP A 614 23.73 -11.88 10.30
C ASP A 614 24.23 -10.51 9.83
N PHE A 615 24.19 -9.52 10.71
CA PHE A 615 24.71 -8.19 10.43
C PHE A 615 26.16 -8.21 9.92
N GLY A 616 26.40 -7.54 8.80
CA GLY A 616 27.68 -7.48 8.12
C GLY A 616 28.02 -8.70 7.26
N TYR A 617 27.13 -9.69 7.17
CA TYR A 617 27.24 -10.81 6.23
C TYR A 617 26.20 -10.68 5.11
N TYR A 618 26.40 -11.45 4.02
CA TYR A 618 25.45 -11.58 2.91
C TYR A 618 25.66 -12.92 2.19
N ARG A 619 24.69 -13.37 1.38
CA ARG A 619 24.86 -14.49 0.44
C ARG A 619 25.30 -13.93 -0.92
N PRO A 620 26.47 -14.32 -1.45
CA PRO A 620 26.83 -14.03 -2.84
C PRO A 620 25.92 -14.77 -3.81
N GLU A 621 25.80 -14.26 -5.03
CA GLU A 621 25.12 -14.92 -6.13
C GLU A 621 25.65 -16.36 -6.32
N ASN A 622 24.75 -17.35 -6.46
CA ASN A 622 25.06 -18.77 -6.57
C ASN A 622 25.75 -19.43 -5.35
N SER A 623 25.72 -18.80 -4.16
CA SER A 623 26.25 -19.37 -2.91
C SER A 623 25.17 -19.47 -1.82
N SER A 624 25.06 -20.63 -1.17
CA SER A 624 24.23 -20.81 0.04
C SER A 624 24.85 -20.22 1.31
N ASP A 625 26.17 -20.06 1.31
CA ASP A 625 26.95 -19.70 2.49
C ASP A 625 26.99 -18.18 2.69
N CYS A 626 26.84 -17.77 3.95
CA CYS A 626 26.97 -16.36 4.35
C CYS A 626 28.44 -15.95 4.47
N VAL A 627 28.84 -14.92 3.72
CA VAL A 627 30.21 -14.38 3.73
C VAL A 627 30.24 -12.96 4.31
N LEU A 628 31.36 -12.60 4.96
CA LEU A 628 31.56 -11.29 5.56
C LEU A 628 31.79 -10.22 4.47
N GLN A 629 31.05 -9.11 4.55
CA GLN A 629 31.16 -7.97 3.64
C GLN A 629 32.57 -7.36 3.66
N GLU A 630 33.10 -6.99 2.49
CA GLU A 630 34.49 -6.50 2.32
C GLU A 630 34.77 -5.26 3.18
N GLU A 631 33.80 -4.36 3.29
CA GLU A 631 33.85 -3.10 4.04
C GLU A 631 34.03 -3.34 5.56
N LEU A 632 33.56 -4.49 6.05
CA LEU A 632 33.52 -4.84 7.46
C LEU A 632 34.64 -5.81 7.89
N LYS A 633 35.38 -6.42 6.97
CA LYS A 633 36.57 -7.25 7.28
C LYS A 633 37.63 -6.56 8.14
N SER A 634 37.67 -5.22 8.13
CA SER A 634 38.63 -4.40 8.87
C SER A 634 38.06 -3.70 10.12
N ARG A 635 36.77 -3.93 10.43
CA ARG A 635 36.04 -3.20 11.48
C ARG A 635 35.35 -4.18 12.45
N PRO A 636 35.20 -3.84 13.74
CA PRO A 636 34.35 -4.63 14.61
C PRO A 636 32.89 -4.47 14.16
N LEU A 637 32.11 -5.55 14.24
CA LEU A 637 30.66 -5.50 14.04
C LEU A 637 30.03 -4.85 15.28
N GLU A 638 29.91 -3.53 15.25
CA GLU A 638 29.34 -2.70 16.31
C GLU A 638 28.10 -1.97 15.80
N PHE A 639 27.01 -2.01 16.57
CA PHE A 639 25.79 -1.28 16.27
C PHE A 639 25.28 -0.51 17.50
N CYS A 640 24.38 0.45 17.28
CA CYS A 640 23.89 1.33 18.33
C CYS A 640 22.44 0.98 18.71
N LEU A 641 22.24 0.48 19.93
CA LEU A 641 20.92 0.19 20.49
C LEU A 641 20.75 0.86 21.85
N ASN A 642 19.59 1.47 22.05
CA ASN A 642 19.13 2.17 23.26
C ASN A 642 20.15 3.18 23.81
N GLY A 643 20.93 3.81 22.92
CA GLY A 643 21.99 4.76 23.25
C GLY A 643 23.38 4.16 23.50
N THR A 644 23.50 2.83 23.60
CA THR A 644 24.74 2.09 23.88
C THR A 644 25.26 1.28 22.69
N THR A 645 26.58 1.23 22.53
CA THR A 645 27.23 0.39 21.52
C THR A 645 27.18 -1.06 21.98
N GLU A 646 26.58 -1.92 21.16
CA GLU A 646 26.69 -3.37 21.29
C GLU A 646 27.67 -3.90 20.25
N GLN A 647 28.51 -4.85 20.64
CA GLN A 647 29.41 -5.59 19.76
C GLN A 647 28.85 -6.98 19.47
N LEU A 648 28.77 -7.33 18.20
CA LEU A 648 28.35 -8.64 17.72
C LEU A 648 29.57 -9.54 17.48
N GLN A 649 29.53 -10.72 18.09
CA GLN A 649 30.38 -11.86 17.74
C GLN A 649 29.48 -12.90 17.09
N THR A 650 29.72 -13.23 15.82
CA THR A 650 28.85 -14.12 15.04
C THR A 650 29.67 -14.98 14.09
N SER A 651 29.23 -16.21 13.83
CA SER A 651 29.74 -17.04 12.74
C SER A 651 29.07 -16.71 11.39
N GLY A 652 28.26 -15.63 11.33
CA GLY A 652 27.67 -15.08 10.10
C GLY A 652 26.19 -15.38 9.89
N TYR A 653 25.52 -16.04 10.84
CA TYR A 653 24.14 -16.52 10.71
C TYR A 653 23.26 -16.04 11.88
N ARG A 654 22.05 -15.57 11.57
CA ARG A 654 21.02 -15.14 12.54
C ARG A 654 19.70 -15.83 12.23
N LYS A 655 19.08 -16.41 13.26
CA LYS A 655 17.79 -17.10 13.14
C LYS A 655 16.73 -16.15 12.55
N ILE A 656 15.90 -16.65 11.64
CA ILE A 656 14.85 -15.84 10.99
C ILE A 656 13.82 -15.39 12.05
N PRO A 657 13.39 -14.10 12.07
CA PRO A 657 12.35 -13.65 12.98
C PRO A 657 11.04 -14.44 12.81
N GLY A 658 10.44 -14.88 13.91
CA GLY A 658 9.23 -15.72 13.90
C GLY A 658 9.47 -17.23 13.67
N ASP A 659 10.72 -17.66 13.41
CA ASP A 659 11.08 -19.07 13.27
C ASP A 659 11.05 -19.83 14.61
N GLN A 660 10.44 -21.02 14.62
CA GLN A 660 10.17 -21.82 15.82
C GLN A 660 10.99 -23.13 15.91
N CYS A 661 12.06 -23.28 15.13
CA CYS A 661 12.92 -24.48 15.15
C CYS A 661 13.63 -24.67 16.50
N GLU A 662 13.85 -25.93 16.90
CA GLU A 662 14.59 -26.28 18.12
C GLU A 662 15.68 -27.34 17.86
N GLY A 663 16.82 -27.26 18.55
CA GLY A 663 17.96 -28.18 18.34
C GLY A 663 18.60 -28.00 16.95
N GLY A 664 19.24 -29.04 16.41
CA GLY A 664 19.81 -29.01 15.05
C GLY A 664 21.02 -28.09 14.89
N PHE A 665 21.08 -27.36 13.79
CA PHE A 665 22.13 -26.37 13.48
C PHE A 665 22.04 -25.17 14.44
N GLN A 666 23.14 -24.86 15.11
CA GLN A 666 23.24 -23.77 16.08
C GLN A 666 24.54 -22.99 15.85
N PRO A 667 24.52 -21.88 15.09
CA PRO A 667 25.69 -21.04 14.85
C PRO A 667 26.10 -20.30 16.13
N GLU A 668 27.39 -19.99 16.27
CA GLU A 668 27.87 -19.17 17.38
C GLU A 668 27.43 -17.71 17.15
N ARG A 669 26.61 -17.18 18.06
CA ARG A 669 26.17 -15.79 18.04
C ARG A 669 26.09 -15.23 19.46
N LYS A 670 26.70 -14.06 19.69
CA LYS A 670 26.73 -13.37 20.98
C LYS A 670 26.78 -11.86 20.79
N GLU A 671 25.80 -11.17 21.36
CA GLU A 671 25.79 -9.71 21.50
C GLU A 671 26.42 -9.32 22.85
N THR A 672 27.25 -8.27 22.88
CA THR A 672 27.93 -7.79 24.10
C THR A 672 27.84 -6.26 24.16
N ASP A 673 27.08 -5.74 25.11
CA ASP A 673 27.02 -4.30 25.43
C ASP A 673 28.40 -3.80 25.91
N LEU A 674 28.99 -2.87 25.15
CA LEU A 674 30.27 -2.22 25.49
C LEU A 674 30.09 -1.04 26.44
N ARG A 675 28.85 -0.64 26.76
CA ARG A 675 28.45 0.53 27.56
C ARG A 675 29.01 1.86 27.06
N ARG A 676 29.45 1.88 25.79
CA ARG A 676 29.99 3.06 25.11
C ARG A 676 28.82 3.78 24.43
N MET A 677 28.50 4.98 24.90
CA MET A 677 27.41 5.78 24.30
C MET A 677 27.63 5.99 22.79
N CYS A 678 26.58 5.84 21.98
CA CYS A 678 26.66 5.86 20.51
C CYS A 678 25.66 6.80 19.82
N THR A 679 24.69 7.36 20.54
CA THR A 679 23.80 8.41 19.99
C THR A 679 24.53 9.74 19.86
N SER A 680 24.40 10.39 18.70
CA SER A 680 24.69 11.82 18.58
C SER A 680 23.60 12.63 19.32
N ASN A 681 23.94 13.83 19.81
CA ASN A 681 23.06 14.67 20.64
C ASN A 681 21.83 15.25 19.89
N ALA A 682 21.46 14.72 18.73
CA ALA A 682 20.40 15.25 17.87
C ALA A 682 18.98 14.81 18.26
N LEU A 683 18.84 13.74 19.05
CA LEU A 683 17.56 13.08 19.33
C LEU A 683 17.08 13.16 20.78
N SER A 684 17.90 13.66 21.71
CA SER A 684 17.44 13.93 23.07
C SER A 684 16.40 15.06 23.04
N PRO A 685 15.15 14.83 23.50
CA PRO A 685 14.23 15.94 23.71
C PRO A 685 14.83 16.80 24.82
N ASN A 686 15.38 17.96 24.44
CA ASN A 686 15.62 19.01 25.40
C ASN A 686 14.25 19.42 25.91
N SER A 687 13.86 18.85 27.04
CA SER A 687 12.79 19.39 27.87
C SER A 687 13.20 20.81 28.20
N LEU A 688 12.66 21.77 27.46
CA LEU A 688 12.64 23.18 27.82
C LEU A 688 11.70 23.35 29.01
N ILE A 689 12.07 22.72 30.13
CA ILE A 689 11.89 23.32 31.43
C ILE A 689 12.56 24.67 31.29
N GLU A 690 11.75 25.73 31.24
CA GLU A 690 12.22 27.08 31.46
C GLU A 690 12.80 27.16 32.88
N HIS A 691 14.06 26.75 33.03
CA HIS A 691 14.92 27.29 34.05
C HIS A 691 15.11 28.76 33.70
N GLY A 692 14.13 29.57 34.14
CA GLY A 692 14.07 31.00 33.89
C GLY A 692 15.42 31.62 34.23
N SER A 693 16.11 32.10 33.19
CA SER A 693 17.43 32.69 33.35
C SER A 693 17.34 33.82 34.37
N PRO A 694 18.18 33.85 35.42
CA PRO A 694 18.13 34.89 36.45
C PRO A 694 18.45 36.30 35.89
N SER A 695 18.86 36.39 34.62
CA SER A 695 19.12 37.62 33.88
C SER A 695 17.94 38.61 33.91
N THR A 696 16.69 38.16 33.75
CA THR A 696 15.54 39.09 33.75
C THR A 696 15.29 39.72 35.12
N ALA A 697 15.45 38.96 36.21
CA ALA A 697 15.37 39.49 37.57
C ALA A 697 16.50 40.49 37.86
N VAL A 698 17.73 40.21 37.41
CA VAL A 698 18.87 41.12 37.57
C VAL A 698 18.66 42.42 36.76
N VAL A 699 18.17 42.33 35.51
CA VAL A 699 17.87 43.51 34.68
C VAL A 699 16.74 44.33 35.28
N VAL A 700 15.67 43.71 35.78
CA VAL A 700 14.57 44.44 36.46
C VAL A 700 15.06 45.12 37.73
N ILE A 701 15.90 44.47 38.55
CA ILE A 701 16.53 45.11 39.72
C ILE A 701 17.42 46.28 39.30
N PHE A 702 18.17 46.16 38.21
CA PHE A 702 19.02 47.24 37.69
C PHE A 702 18.20 48.43 37.17
N VAL A 703 17.10 48.17 36.47
CA VAL A 703 16.17 49.21 36.00
C VAL A 703 15.45 49.89 37.17
N ILE A 704 15.01 49.14 38.18
CA ILE A 704 14.43 49.70 39.41
C ILE A 704 15.47 50.55 40.16
N ALA A 705 16.72 50.10 40.26
CA ALA A 705 17.80 50.88 40.87
C ALA A 705 18.08 52.18 40.10
N ILE A 706 18.12 52.15 38.77
CA ILE A 706 18.27 53.35 37.93
C ILE A 706 17.06 54.29 38.09
N LEU A 707 15.84 53.77 38.16
CA LEU A 707 14.63 54.57 38.40
C LEU A 707 14.61 55.19 39.81
N LEU A 708 15.09 54.49 40.84
CA LEU A 708 15.22 55.04 42.19
C LEU A 708 16.30 56.12 42.25
N ILE A 709 17.44 55.90 41.60
CA ILE A 709 18.52 56.91 41.49
C ILE A 709 18.02 58.14 40.72
N SER A 710 17.27 57.96 39.62
CA SER A 710 16.70 59.08 38.86
C SER A 710 15.57 59.79 39.60
N ALA A 711 14.79 59.09 40.44
CA ALA A 711 13.81 59.71 41.33
C ALA A 711 14.49 60.54 42.44
N VAL A 712 15.56 60.03 43.06
CA VAL A 712 16.35 60.78 44.05
C VAL A 712 17.05 61.99 43.41
N ALA A 713 17.63 61.83 42.22
CA ALA A 713 18.20 62.93 41.46
C ALA A 713 17.13 63.95 41.01
N GLY A 714 15.93 63.48 40.65
CA GLY A 714 14.77 64.30 40.30
C GLY A 714 14.27 65.11 41.49
N VAL A 715 14.14 64.51 42.67
CA VAL A 715 13.80 65.20 43.92
C VAL A 715 14.89 66.20 44.30
N TRP A 716 16.17 65.88 44.10
CA TRP A 716 17.29 66.81 44.33
C TRP A 716 17.28 67.99 43.35
N LEU A 717 17.00 67.75 42.06
CA LEU A 717 16.87 68.80 41.04
C LEU A 717 15.63 69.67 41.27
N VAL A 718 14.48 69.08 41.63
CA VAL A 718 13.27 69.80 42.03
C VAL A 718 13.55 70.68 43.24
N LYS A 719 14.22 70.16 44.28
CA LYS A 719 14.64 70.94 45.45
C LYS A 719 15.66 72.04 45.11
N LYS A 720 16.43 71.89 44.04
CA LYS A 720 17.45 72.84 43.58
C LYS A 720 16.91 73.93 42.62
N TYR A 721 15.82 73.66 41.89
CA TYR A 721 15.31 74.56 40.84
C TYR A 721 13.88 75.10 41.09
N ILE A 722 13.06 74.50 41.96
CA ILE A 722 11.69 74.99 42.24
C ILE A 722 11.63 76.08 43.34
N CYS A 723 12.77 76.42 43.96
CA CYS A 723 12.89 77.56 44.89
C CYS A 723 13.59 78.81 44.31
N GLY A 724 13.83 78.88 43.00
CA GLY A 724 14.50 80.01 42.34
C GLY A 724 13.90 80.31 40.97
N GLY A 725 12.70 80.88 40.93
CA GLY A 725 11.92 80.99 39.70
C GLY A 725 12.32 82.14 38.77
N ARG A 726 11.96 82.00 37.49
CA ARG A 726 11.16 83.00 36.76
C ARG A 726 10.53 82.40 35.49
N PHE A 727 9.31 82.83 35.22
CA PHE A 727 8.54 82.53 34.00
C PHE A 727 9.21 83.07 32.74
N LEU A 728 8.97 82.41 31.59
CA LEU A 728 8.43 83.10 30.41
C LEU A 728 7.72 82.10 29.46
N VAL A 729 6.75 82.63 28.72
CA VAL A 729 5.76 81.91 27.90
C VAL A 729 5.95 82.32 26.43
N HIS A 730 5.75 81.43 25.45
CA HIS A 730 4.90 81.68 24.26
C HIS A 730 4.74 80.47 23.31
N ARG A 731 3.98 80.66 22.21
CA ARG A 731 3.17 79.68 21.47
C ARG A 731 3.57 79.56 19.97
N TYR A 732 3.33 78.37 19.39
CA TYR A 732 2.93 78.01 17.99
C TYR A 732 3.46 78.75 16.74
N SER A 733 3.88 77.97 15.71
CA SER A 733 3.36 77.88 14.29
C SER A 733 4.41 77.24 13.34
N VAL A 734 4.23 76.11 12.62
CA VAL A 734 3.43 75.76 11.40
C VAL A 734 4.18 75.91 10.04
N MET A 735 4.05 74.91 9.12
CA MET A 735 4.32 74.91 7.64
C MET A 735 5.79 74.87 7.10
N ARG A 736 6.18 74.35 5.90
CA ARG A 736 5.56 73.51 4.80
C ARG A 736 6.61 73.12 3.70
N GLU A 737 6.34 72.09 2.85
CA GLU A 737 6.78 71.91 1.40
C GLU A 737 8.31 71.91 1.02
N HIS A 738 8.82 71.51 -0.17
CA HIS A 738 8.63 70.36 -1.10
C HIS A 738 9.70 70.41 -2.26
N VAL A 739 9.97 69.29 -2.98
CA VAL A 739 10.39 69.16 -4.43
C VAL A 739 11.87 69.39 -4.91
N GLU A 740 12.46 68.28 -5.41
CA GLU A 740 13.30 68.00 -6.64
C GLU A 740 14.52 68.81 -7.16
N ALA A 741 15.53 68.08 -7.71
CA ALA A 741 16.10 68.29 -9.08
C ALA A 741 17.17 67.24 -9.56
N ASN A 742 16.96 66.66 -10.77
CA ASN A 742 17.90 66.23 -11.86
C ASN A 742 19.12 65.26 -11.66
N LYS A 743 19.43 64.23 -12.50
CA LYS A 743 19.69 64.05 -13.98
C LYS A 743 21.18 64.29 -14.37
N ILE A 744 21.90 63.59 -15.27
CA ILE A 744 21.71 62.54 -16.34
C ILE A 744 22.84 61.45 -16.20
N GLU A 745 22.86 60.23 -16.80
CA GLU A 745 23.58 59.79 -18.05
C GLU A 745 24.04 58.30 -17.90
N GLY A 746 24.31 57.41 -18.89
CA GLY A 746 24.04 57.37 -20.35
C GLY A 746 24.77 56.24 -21.16
N VAL A 747 24.03 55.48 -22.00
CA VAL A 747 24.37 54.90 -23.36
C VAL A 747 25.43 53.77 -23.55
N ASP A 748 25.03 52.60 -24.09
CA ASP A 748 25.29 52.15 -25.51
C ASP A 748 24.59 50.80 -25.88
N ASP A 749 24.57 50.45 -27.19
CA ASP A 749 23.64 49.49 -27.85
C ASP A 749 24.27 48.18 -28.45
N ILE A 750 23.42 47.30 -29.05
CA ILE A 750 23.69 46.29 -30.13
C ILE A 750 24.13 44.83 -29.80
N ASP A 751 23.20 43.87 -30.07
CA ASP A 751 23.23 42.70 -31.00
C ASP A 751 24.50 41.78 -31.15
N THR A 752 24.45 40.45 -31.44
CA THR A 752 23.39 39.49 -31.85
C THR A 752 23.83 37.98 -31.77
N HIS A 753 22.85 37.05 -31.91
CA HIS A 753 22.92 35.68 -32.51
C HIS A 753 23.41 34.40 -31.75
N TYR A 754 22.43 33.48 -31.49
CA TYR A 754 22.44 31.99 -31.66
C TYR A 754 23.41 31.09 -30.81
N MET A 755 23.08 29.86 -30.38
CA MET A 755 21.83 29.05 -30.32
C MET A 755 21.97 27.91 -29.28
N GLU A 756 20.84 27.34 -28.82
CA GLU A 756 20.65 25.99 -28.19
C GLU A 756 21.50 25.50 -26.99
N THR A 757 20.84 25.35 -25.83
CA THR A 757 20.53 24.08 -25.12
C THR A 757 19.73 24.48 -23.86
N GLY A 758 18.64 23.85 -23.44
CA GLY A 758 18.45 22.44 -23.13
C GLY A 758 17.89 22.38 -21.70
N LYS A 759 16.58 22.64 -21.52
CA LYS A 759 15.95 22.67 -20.19
C LYS A 759 15.75 21.24 -19.67
N ALA A 760 16.47 20.88 -18.61
CA ALA A 760 16.08 19.77 -17.76
C ALA A 760 14.83 20.15 -16.95
N GLN A 761 13.88 19.23 -16.87
CA GLN A 761 12.59 19.40 -16.23
C GLN A 761 12.61 18.59 -14.93
N TYR A 762 12.49 19.27 -13.79
CA TYR A 762 12.44 18.62 -12.49
C TYR A 762 11.06 17.97 -12.29
N ASN A 763 11.04 16.70 -11.92
CA ASN A 763 9.86 16.01 -11.43
C ASN A 763 10.00 15.90 -9.89
N GLU A 764 9.08 16.52 -9.17
CA GLU A 764 8.75 16.12 -7.80
C GLU A 764 7.68 15.02 -7.92
N ASP A 765 7.89 13.87 -7.26
CA ASP A 765 6.90 12.86 -6.81
C ASP A 765 7.54 11.44 -6.76
N SER A 766 8.02 11.01 -5.58
CA SER A 766 8.32 9.58 -5.30
C SER A 766 8.27 9.20 -3.80
N ASP A 767 8.53 10.15 -2.87
CA ASP A 767 8.41 9.93 -1.42
C ASP A 767 6.95 9.90 -0.88
N GLN A 768 5.94 9.95 -1.77
CA GLN A 768 4.55 10.18 -1.39
C GLN A 768 3.57 9.30 -2.16
N ASP A 769 3.70 7.97 -1.99
CA ASP A 769 2.53 7.11 -1.81
C ASP A 769 2.88 5.91 -0.93
N LEU A 770 2.08 5.71 0.11
CA LEU A 770 2.27 4.68 1.13
C LEU A 770 0.93 3.99 1.40
N LEU A 771 0.78 2.83 0.74
CA LEU A 771 -0.24 1.79 0.94
C LEU A 771 -1.70 2.22 0.68
N GLU A 772 -2.23 1.80 -0.48
CA GLU A 772 -3.58 1.21 -0.56
C GLU A 772 -3.48 -0.32 -0.37
#